data_AF-A0A958PMY4-F1
#
_entry.id   AF-A0A958PMY4-F1
#
_cell.length_a   1.000
_cell.length_b   1.000
_cell.length_c   1.000
_cell.angle_alpha   90.00
_cell.angle_beta   90.00
_cell.angle_gamma   90.00
#
_symmetry.space_group_name_H-M   'P 1'
#
loop_
_entity.id
_entity.type
_entity.pdbx_description
1 polymer ?
#
loop_
_entity_poly.entity_id
_entity_poly.type
_entity_poly.pdbx_seq_one_letter_code
_entity_poly.pdbx_strand_id
1 'polypeptide(L)'
;SKKGALLDKAHNEVQEIHDQYTEGLITDGERYNKVIDIWAQCTEKVAREMMEEISTDDVPDKDGKLVKMPSFNPIYMMADSGARGSAAQMKQLAGMRGLMARPSGEIIETPITANFREGLDSHQYFISTHGARKGLADTALKTAHSGYLTRRLVDVAQDLVVCEIDCKTSDGIEIGALVEGGEIIEPIGDRILGRVALDDIKDPYTDEVLVRANQQINEDLTRKIEEAGIERVIIRSALTCNTRTGVCAYCYGRDLARGHLVNIGEAVGIVAAQSIGEPGTQLTMRTFHVGGTATRRAEQSSLEVRHDGVARFVRVNVVQDRGGKWTVMNRNGDLSIVDESGRERERYTLVYGAQLTIKDGDRVSKGQVVATWDPYTVPVLADKHGKIDLVDITDGVSVKDQVDEVTGLSRRVILDSRDTDLRPRVMVVDDQENPLATYQLPIGANLIVTQGHEVHPGDSIAKIPRETTKTKDITGGLPRVAELFEARKPKETAVISEVDGIVSFGKDVKGKRKVIVTPEHGEPVEYLIPKGKHISVRETDHVRAGEPLMDGAPNPHDILSVLGEKELANYLVDEIQEVYRLQGVRINDKHIELIVRQMLKRVRITDPGDTDLLLGEHVEKWKFDEENDRVGKLGGKAAVAEPLLLGITKASLSTESFISAASFQETTKVLTDAAIHGKIDRLRGLKENVIMGRLIPAGTGLDAYRRVRLAVTAQEDHSAQADALAASKEASVGAVSAESGKVAEHH
;
A
#
# COMPACT_ATOMS: atom_id res chain seq x y z
N SER A 1 -9.69 41.01 -13.39
CA SER A 1 -10.02 40.40 -12.08
C SER A 1 -11.48 40.01 -11.99
N LYS A 2 -11.77 38.75 -12.30
CA LYS A 2 -13.08 38.10 -12.11
C LYS A 2 -13.30 37.59 -10.68
N LYS A 3 -12.34 37.83 -9.77
CA LYS A 3 -12.35 37.33 -8.39
C LYS A 3 -13.62 37.71 -7.63
N GLY A 4 -14.06 38.97 -7.70
CA GLY A 4 -15.27 39.44 -7.01
C GLY A 4 -16.50 38.62 -7.39
N ALA A 5 -16.75 38.46 -8.69
CA ALA A 5 -17.88 37.68 -9.20
C ALA A 5 -17.83 36.20 -8.78
N LEU A 6 -16.65 35.59 -8.71
CA LEU A 6 -16.49 34.21 -8.22
C LEU A 6 -16.80 34.09 -6.72
N LEU A 7 -16.35 35.07 -5.94
CA LEU A 7 -16.65 35.12 -4.51
C LEU A 7 -18.16 35.35 -4.28
N ASP A 8 -18.78 36.29 -4.99
CA ASP A 8 -20.22 36.57 -4.85
C ASP A 8 -21.05 35.32 -5.21
N LYS A 9 -20.66 34.61 -6.28
CA LYS A 9 -21.27 33.33 -6.64
C LYS A 9 -21.14 32.28 -5.53
N ALA A 10 -19.94 32.12 -4.96
CA ALA A 10 -19.72 31.18 -3.87
C ALA A 10 -20.51 31.55 -2.60
N HIS A 11 -20.61 32.85 -2.26
CA HIS A 11 -21.44 33.31 -1.14
C HIS A 11 -22.92 33.00 -1.36
N ASN A 12 -23.43 33.20 -2.58
CA ASN A 12 -24.81 32.85 -2.92
C ASN A 12 -25.05 31.33 -2.82
N GLU A 13 -24.14 30.50 -3.35
CA GLU A 13 -24.23 29.04 -3.21
C GLU A 13 -24.20 28.61 -1.73
N VAL A 14 -23.34 29.21 -0.91
CA VAL A 14 -23.30 28.94 0.54
C VAL A 14 -24.59 29.38 1.23
N GLN A 15 -25.17 30.51 0.83
CA GLN A 15 -26.44 30.98 1.35
C GLN A 15 -27.58 30.02 1.01
N GLU A 16 -27.66 29.53 -0.24
CA GLU A 16 -28.63 28.51 -0.64
C GLU A 16 -28.50 27.23 0.19
N ILE A 17 -27.27 26.78 0.49
CA ILE A 17 -27.02 25.63 1.38
C ILE A 17 -27.44 25.94 2.81
N HIS A 18 -27.25 27.17 3.30
CA HIS A 18 -27.69 27.58 4.62
C HIS A 18 -29.22 27.65 4.71
N ASP A 19 -29.88 28.12 3.65
CA ASP A 19 -31.34 28.15 3.55
C ASP A 19 -31.90 26.73 3.49
N GLN A 20 -31.29 25.83 2.69
CA GLN A 20 -31.62 24.39 2.69
C GLN A 20 -31.47 23.75 4.06
N TYR A 21 -30.44 24.13 4.81
CA TYR A 21 -30.26 23.67 6.19
C TYR A 21 -31.36 24.21 7.09
N THR A 22 -31.69 25.50 6.99
CA THR A 22 -32.74 26.14 7.80
C THR A 22 -34.12 25.57 7.51
N GLU A 23 -34.42 25.25 6.25
CA GLU A 23 -35.60 24.51 5.80
C GLU A 23 -35.53 23.01 6.15
N GLY A 24 -34.36 22.54 6.56
CA GLY A 24 -34.10 21.19 7.03
C GLY A 24 -34.02 20.10 5.95
N LEU A 25 -33.74 20.50 4.72
CA LEU A 25 -33.48 19.58 3.60
C LEU A 25 -32.15 18.82 3.75
N ILE A 26 -31.19 19.38 4.50
CA ILE A 26 -29.86 18.81 4.71
C ILE A 26 -29.47 18.85 6.20
N THR A 27 -28.53 17.98 6.58
CA THR A 27 -28.00 17.93 7.96
C THR A 27 -26.86 18.94 8.19
N ASP A 28 -26.56 19.30 9.45
CA ASP A 28 -25.42 20.19 9.74
C ASP A 28 -24.08 19.63 9.25
N GLY A 29 -23.88 18.30 9.36
CA GLY A 29 -22.67 17.65 8.84
C GLY A 29 -22.56 17.72 7.31
N GLU A 30 -23.67 17.54 6.60
CA GLU A 30 -23.73 17.72 5.14
C GLU A 30 -23.56 19.18 4.75
N ARG A 31 -24.19 20.12 5.47
CA ARG A 31 -24.02 21.56 5.31
C ARG A 31 -22.55 21.92 5.43
N TYR A 32 -21.90 21.53 6.53
CA TYR A 32 -20.48 21.78 6.77
C TYR A 32 -19.59 21.25 5.64
N ASN A 33 -19.82 20.00 5.20
CA ASN A 33 -19.07 19.40 4.09
C ASN A 33 -19.29 20.12 2.75
N LYS A 34 -20.54 20.44 2.41
CA LYS A 34 -20.90 21.16 1.18
C LYS A 34 -20.32 22.57 1.17
N VAL A 35 -20.40 23.30 2.28
CA VAL A 35 -19.82 24.65 2.41
C VAL A 35 -18.31 24.60 2.20
N ILE A 36 -17.61 23.64 2.80
CA ILE A 36 -16.18 23.43 2.59
C ILE A 36 -15.86 23.13 1.13
N ASP A 37 -16.66 22.28 0.48
CA ASP A 37 -16.45 21.92 -0.93
C ASP A 37 -16.65 23.12 -1.86
N ILE A 38 -17.71 23.92 -1.66
CA ILE A 38 -17.96 25.16 -2.41
C ILE A 38 -16.77 26.10 -2.29
N TRP A 39 -16.25 26.30 -1.06
CA TRP A 39 -15.09 27.17 -0.84
C TRP A 39 -13.79 26.60 -1.43
N ALA A 40 -13.60 25.28 -1.38
CA ALA A 40 -12.45 24.63 -2.01
C ALA A 40 -12.49 24.79 -3.54
N GLN A 41 -13.64 24.55 -4.16
CA GLN A 41 -13.85 24.74 -5.60
C GLN A 41 -13.70 26.21 -6.01
N CYS A 42 -14.24 27.15 -5.22
CA CYS A 42 -14.06 28.57 -5.46
C CYS A 42 -12.58 28.95 -5.38
N THR A 43 -11.86 28.45 -4.39
CA THR A 43 -10.41 28.69 -4.23
C THR A 43 -9.64 28.20 -5.44
N GLU A 44 -9.98 27.03 -5.99
CA GLU A 44 -9.33 26.46 -7.17
C GLU A 44 -9.69 27.23 -8.46
N LYS A 45 -10.95 27.62 -8.63
CA LYS A 45 -11.39 28.47 -9.75
C LYS A 45 -10.67 29.81 -9.75
N VAL A 46 -10.56 30.46 -8.58
CA VAL A 46 -9.80 31.71 -8.42
C VAL A 46 -8.32 31.50 -8.74
N ALA A 47 -7.73 30.39 -8.31
CA ALA A 47 -6.34 30.06 -8.61
C ALA A 47 -6.09 29.88 -10.11
N ARG A 48 -6.97 29.15 -10.80
CA ARG A 48 -6.88 28.90 -12.23
C ARG A 48 -7.02 30.19 -13.04
N GLU A 49 -8.05 31.00 -12.77
CA GLU A 49 -8.25 32.28 -13.47
C GLU A 49 -7.09 33.26 -13.20
N MET A 50 -6.57 33.29 -11.98
CA MET A 50 -5.37 34.07 -11.65
C MET A 50 -4.16 33.60 -12.45
N MET A 51 -3.96 32.29 -12.57
CA MET A 51 -2.87 31.70 -13.35
C MET A 51 -2.99 32.00 -14.84
N GLU A 52 -4.20 31.92 -15.39
CA GLU A 52 -4.47 32.29 -16.78
C GLU A 52 -4.18 33.78 -17.02
N GLU A 53 -4.70 34.68 -16.17
CA GLU A 53 -4.47 36.13 -16.28
C GLU A 53 -2.97 36.49 -16.14
N ILE A 54 -2.22 35.85 -15.22
CA ILE A 54 -0.78 36.17 -15.01
C ILE A 54 0.14 35.52 -16.05
N SER A 55 -0.30 34.46 -16.73
CA SER A 55 0.52 33.72 -17.69
C SER A 55 0.64 34.39 -19.06
N THR A 56 -0.26 35.32 -19.40
CA THR A 56 -0.29 35.98 -20.71
C THR A 56 -0.29 37.49 -20.56
N ASP A 57 0.55 38.16 -21.36
CA ASP A 57 0.51 39.61 -21.54
C ASP A 57 0.08 39.95 -22.98
N ASP A 58 -0.76 40.98 -23.12
CA ASP A 58 -1.15 41.52 -24.42
C ASP A 58 -0.10 42.53 -24.88
N VAL A 59 0.72 42.17 -25.87
CA VAL A 59 1.78 43.03 -26.42
C VAL A 59 1.38 43.49 -27.82
N PRO A 60 1.53 44.78 -28.17
CA PRO A 60 1.29 45.23 -29.53
C PRO A 60 2.32 44.64 -30.49
N ASP A 61 1.85 43.95 -31.52
CA ASP A 61 2.64 43.50 -32.65
C ASP A 61 3.11 44.69 -33.51
N LYS A 62 4.00 44.44 -34.46
CA LYS A 62 4.55 45.46 -35.39
C LYS A 62 3.47 46.23 -36.16
N ASP A 63 2.30 45.62 -36.37
CA ASP A 63 1.12 46.22 -37.02
C ASP A 63 0.12 46.87 -36.04
N GLY A 64 0.47 46.99 -34.75
CA GLY A 64 -0.38 47.59 -33.71
C GLY A 64 -1.53 46.71 -33.22
N LYS A 65 -1.61 45.44 -33.67
CA LYS A 65 -2.57 44.45 -33.14
C LYS A 65 -2.04 43.85 -31.85
N LEU A 66 -2.88 43.75 -30.84
CA LEU A 66 -2.53 43.08 -29.58
C LEU A 66 -2.44 41.58 -29.82
N VAL A 67 -1.27 41.01 -29.55
CA VAL A 67 -1.01 39.58 -29.60
C VAL A 67 -0.71 39.10 -28.19
N LYS A 68 -1.32 37.99 -27.80
CA LYS A 68 -1.04 37.33 -26.52
C LYS A 68 0.31 36.65 -26.57
N MET A 69 1.22 37.10 -25.72
CA MET A 69 2.51 36.46 -25.49
C MET A 69 2.57 35.89 -24.06
N PRO A 70 3.39 34.85 -23.81
CA PRO A 70 3.71 34.44 -22.45
C PRO A 70 4.22 35.62 -21.63
N SER A 71 3.67 35.81 -20.44
CA SER A 71 4.00 36.94 -19.58
C SER A 71 5.44 36.85 -19.09
N PHE A 72 6.10 38.00 -19.05
CA PHE A 72 7.42 38.17 -18.43
C PHE A 72 7.31 38.66 -16.97
N ASN A 73 6.16 38.44 -16.32
CA ASN A 73 6.01 38.73 -14.90
C ASN A 73 7.05 37.94 -14.09
N PRO A 74 7.92 38.59 -13.29
CA PRO A 74 8.99 37.89 -12.56
C PRO A 74 8.48 36.79 -11.62
N ILE A 75 7.31 36.98 -11.00
CA ILE A 75 6.72 35.98 -10.08
C ILE A 75 6.24 34.76 -10.87
N TYR A 76 5.58 34.98 -12.01
CA TYR A 76 5.17 33.90 -12.90
C TYR A 76 6.38 33.15 -13.44
N MET A 77 7.39 33.86 -13.96
CA MET A 77 8.64 33.25 -14.46
C MET A 77 9.34 32.40 -13.40
N MET A 78 9.39 32.84 -12.13
CA MET A 78 9.99 32.05 -11.04
C MET A 78 9.26 30.72 -10.79
N ALA A 79 7.94 30.70 -10.92
CA ALA A 79 7.14 29.51 -10.71
C ALA A 79 7.09 28.60 -11.95
N ASP A 80 6.94 29.18 -13.16
CA ASP A 80 6.90 28.45 -14.44
C ASP A 80 8.24 27.79 -14.76
N SER A 81 9.35 28.49 -14.50
CA SER A 81 10.70 27.91 -14.62
C SER A 81 11.02 26.82 -13.59
N GLY A 82 10.17 26.66 -12.56
CA GLY A 82 10.43 25.75 -11.44
C GLY A 82 11.58 26.21 -10.53
N ALA A 83 12.11 27.42 -10.70
CA ALA A 83 13.23 27.92 -9.90
C ALA A 83 12.87 28.04 -8.41
N ARG A 84 11.73 28.70 -8.12
CA ARG A 84 11.15 28.79 -6.78
C ARG A 84 9.74 29.33 -6.86
N GLY A 85 8.81 28.68 -6.19
CA GLY A 85 7.40 29.07 -6.28
C GLY A 85 6.56 27.89 -6.71
N SER A 86 5.36 27.78 -6.20
CA SER A 86 4.34 26.86 -6.72
C SER A 86 3.07 27.62 -7.04
N ALA A 87 2.20 27.04 -7.86
CA ALA A 87 0.86 27.59 -8.11
C ALA A 87 0.10 27.83 -6.80
N ALA A 88 0.27 26.96 -5.79
CA ALA A 88 -0.32 27.13 -4.47
C ALA A 88 0.21 28.37 -3.72
N GLN A 89 1.50 28.70 -3.86
CA GLN A 89 2.08 29.91 -3.27
C GLN A 89 1.63 31.18 -4.01
N MET A 90 1.58 31.14 -5.35
CA MET A 90 1.07 32.25 -6.15
C MET A 90 -0.41 32.52 -5.85
N LYS A 91 -1.21 31.47 -5.66
CA LYS A 91 -2.60 31.56 -5.22
C LYS A 91 -2.75 32.37 -3.93
N GLN A 92 -1.90 32.13 -2.93
CA GLN A 92 -1.93 32.88 -1.67
C GLN A 92 -1.49 34.34 -1.83
N LEU A 93 -0.60 34.63 -2.79
CA LEU A 93 -0.09 35.99 -3.04
C LEU A 93 -1.10 36.88 -3.77
N ALA A 94 -1.74 36.36 -4.83
CA ALA A 94 -2.56 37.17 -5.74
C ALA A 94 -4.02 36.70 -5.89
N GLY A 95 -4.34 35.45 -5.52
CA GLY A 95 -5.69 34.90 -5.61
C GLY A 95 -6.45 35.09 -4.29
N MET A 96 -6.45 34.05 -3.46
CA MET A 96 -6.97 34.05 -2.10
C MET A 96 -6.23 32.99 -1.27
N ARG A 97 -6.19 33.15 0.05
CA ARG A 97 -5.50 32.17 0.90
C ARG A 97 -6.31 30.87 1.07
N GLY A 98 -7.64 30.96 1.11
CA GLY A 98 -8.54 29.79 1.15
C GLY A 98 -8.85 29.28 2.56
N LEU A 99 -9.15 27.99 2.68
CA LEU A 99 -9.56 27.32 3.92
C LEU A 99 -8.36 26.95 4.80
N MET A 100 -8.49 27.16 6.12
CA MET A 100 -7.46 26.81 7.12
C MET A 100 -7.94 25.65 8.00
N ALA A 101 -6.99 24.91 8.58
CA ALA A 101 -7.30 23.85 9.56
C ALA A 101 -7.10 24.31 11.01
N ARG A 102 -7.96 23.82 11.91
CA ARG A 102 -7.81 23.93 13.37
C ARG A 102 -6.67 23.04 13.86
N PRO A 103 -6.18 23.26 15.10
CA PRO A 103 -5.22 22.35 15.73
C PRO A 103 -5.74 20.90 15.81
N SER A 104 -7.06 20.71 15.94
CA SER A 104 -7.72 19.39 15.91
C SER A 104 -7.60 18.67 14.56
N GLY A 105 -7.35 19.39 13.45
CA GLY A 105 -7.35 18.85 12.09
C GLY A 105 -8.63 19.19 11.31
N GLU A 106 -9.70 19.62 11.99
CA GLU A 106 -10.94 20.06 11.34
C GLU A 106 -10.73 21.34 10.54
N ILE A 107 -11.40 21.44 9.39
CA ILE A 107 -11.32 22.62 8.52
C ILE A 107 -12.25 23.71 9.07
N ILE A 108 -11.78 24.95 9.07
CA ILE A 108 -12.60 26.10 9.46
C ILE A 108 -13.49 26.46 8.26
N GLU A 109 -14.81 26.47 8.48
CA GLU A 109 -15.81 26.75 7.43
C GLU A 109 -15.69 28.16 6.84
N THR A 110 -15.14 29.11 7.60
CA THR A 110 -14.89 30.49 7.18
C THR A 110 -13.54 30.62 6.49
N PRO A 111 -13.50 30.82 5.16
CA PRO A 111 -12.24 30.94 4.43
C PRO A 111 -11.61 32.33 4.59
N ILE A 112 -10.34 32.42 4.26
CA ILE A 112 -9.63 33.69 4.07
C ILE A 112 -9.73 34.06 2.59
N THR A 113 -10.67 34.97 2.28
CA THR A 113 -10.93 35.47 0.92
C THR A 113 -9.87 36.47 0.44
N ALA A 114 -9.18 37.11 1.38
CA ALA A 114 -8.08 38.01 1.09
C ALA A 114 -6.81 37.25 0.64
N ASN A 115 -5.93 37.96 -0.05
CA ASN A 115 -4.58 37.50 -0.40
C ASN A 115 -3.52 38.40 0.27
N PHE A 116 -2.25 38.01 0.17
CA PHE A 116 -1.17 38.78 0.79
C PHE A 116 -0.96 40.18 0.19
N ARG A 117 -1.35 40.40 -1.08
CA ARG A 117 -1.29 41.72 -1.71
C ARG A 117 -2.38 42.67 -1.17
N GLU A 118 -3.56 42.14 -0.90
CA GLU A 118 -4.70 42.88 -0.32
C GLU A 118 -4.50 43.15 1.18
N GLY A 119 -3.77 42.26 1.87
CA GLY A 119 -3.60 42.28 3.32
C GLY A 119 -4.66 41.45 4.04
N LEU A 120 -4.33 41.00 5.26
CA LEU A 120 -5.23 40.19 6.09
C LEU A 120 -5.78 41.05 7.22
N ASP A 121 -7.07 40.91 7.52
CA ASP A 121 -7.63 41.49 8.74
C ASP A 121 -7.13 40.74 10.00
N SER A 122 -7.34 41.33 11.18
CA SER A 122 -6.89 40.74 12.44
C SER A 122 -7.46 39.35 12.71
N HIS A 123 -8.68 39.08 12.27
CA HIS A 123 -9.38 37.81 12.50
C HIS A 123 -8.87 36.71 11.55
N GLN A 124 -8.76 37.00 10.26
CA GLN A 124 -8.16 36.16 9.23
C GLN A 124 -6.70 35.84 9.55
N TYR A 125 -5.93 36.85 9.99
CA TYR A 125 -4.56 36.63 10.44
C TYR A 125 -4.52 35.66 11.62
N PHE A 126 -5.34 35.89 12.65
CA PHE A 126 -5.42 35.04 13.84
C PHE A 126 -5.82 33.60 13.49
N ILE A 127 -6.81 33.40 12.61
CA ILE A 127 -7.18 32.07 12.09
C ILE A 127 -5.97 31.39 11.44
N SER A 128 -5.22 32.10 10.59
CA SER A 128 -4.05 31.54 9.91
C SER A 128 -2.93 31.09 10.87
N THR A 129 -2.83 31.71 12.06
CA THR A 129 -1.77 31.39 13.03
C THR A 129 -1.89 29.98 13.60
N HIS A 130 -3.11 29.44 13.70
CA HIS A 130 -3.35 28.10 14.25
C HIS A 130 -2.72 27.02 13.38
N GLY A 131 -2.99 27.05 12.08
CA GLY A 131 -2.40 26.13 11.10
C GLY A 131 -0.88 26.29 11.02
N ALA A 132 -0.39 27.54 10.97
CA ALA A 132 1.05 27.82 10.94
C ALA A 132 1.80 27.28 12.17
N ARG A 133 1.27 27.49 13.38
CA ARG A 133 1.88 27.00 14.61
C ARG A 133 1.85 25.47 14.68
N LYS A 134 0.74 24.84 14.30
CA LYS A 134 0.65 23.37 14.23
C LYS A 134 1.68 22.82 13.26
N GLY A 135 1.78 23.37 12.05
CA GLY A 135 2.76 22.92 11.04
C GLY A 135 4.21 23.03 11.53
N LEU A 136 4.56 24.11 12.23
CA LEU A 136 5.87 24.27 12.85
C LEU A 136 6.15 23.23 13.94
N ALA A 137 5.20 23.02 14.85
CA ALA A 137 5.33 22.04 15.93
C ALA A 137 5.44 20.60 15.39
N ASP A 138 4.59 20.25 14.43
CA ASP A 138 4.60 18.95 13.76
C ASP A 138 5.93 18.71 13.04
N THR A 139 6.47 19.71 12.35
CA THR A 139 7.77 19.59 11.68
C THR A 139 8.88 19.27 12.70
N ALA A 140 8.90 20.00 13.83
CA ALA A 140 9.90 19.80 14.87
C ALA A 140 9.80 18.41 15.53
N LEU A 141 8.58 17.91 15.79
CA LEU A 141 8.36 16.63 16.45
C LEU A 141 8.50 15.43 15.50
N LYS A 142 7.91 15.51 14.29
CA LYS A 142 7.88 14.39 13.33
C LYS A 142 9.25 14.09 12.71
N THR A 143 10.15 15.07 12.65
CA THR A 143 11.54 14.86 12.19
C THR A 143 12.26 13.80 13.02
N ALA A 144 12.06 13.80 14.34
CA ALA A 144 12.67 12.80 15.23
C ALA A 144 12.16 11.37 14.93
N HIS A 145 10.86 11.23 14.65
CA HIS A 145 10.27 9.95 14.28
C HIS A 145 10.82 9.41 12.96
N SER A 146 11.02 10.27 11.96
CA SER A 146 11.61 9.88 10.67
C SER A 146 13.07 9.47 10.78
N GLY A 147 13.89 10.24 11.51
CA GLY A 147 15.27 9.88 11.77
C GLY A 147 15.41 8.55 12.52
N TYR A 148 14.50 8.31 13.47
CA TYR A 148 14.43 7.05 14.20
C TYR A 148 14.02 5.86 13.31
N LEU A 149 13.03 6.05 12.41
CA LEU A 149 12.67 5.04 11.42
C LEU A 149 13.85 4.72 10.49
N THR A 150 14.54 5.74 9.99
CA THR A 150 15.73 5.58 9.12
C THR A 150 16.80 4.73 9.81
N ARG A 151 17.07 5.01 11.09
CA ARG A 151 18.00 4.20 11.89
C ARG A 151 17.56 2.73 11.95
N ARG A 152 16.28 2.47 12.26
CA ARG A 152 15.74 1.10 12.32
C ARG A 152 15.83 0.36 10.98
N LEU A 153 15.57 1.06 9.87
CA LEU A 153 15.69 0.48 8.53
C LEU A 153 17.14 0.08 8.23
N VAL A 154 18.13 0.92 8.59
CA VAL A 154 19.55 0.59 8.43
C VAL A 154 19.92 -0.62 9.30
N ASP A 155 19.47 -0.67 10.55
CA ASP A 155 19.79 -1.78 11.46
C ASP A 155 19.28 -3.14 10.96
N VAL A 156 18.14 -3.17 10.25
CA VAL A 156 17.61 -4.39 9.63
C VAL A 156 18.29 -4.70 8.30
N ALA A 157 18.59 -3.69 7.50
CA ALA A 157 19.04 -3.88 6.12
C ALA A 157 20.56 -3.96 5.95
N GLN A 158 21.36 -3.62 6.96
CA GLN A 158 22.83 -3.54 6.85
C GLN A 158 23.52 -4.80 6.34
N ASP A 159 22.95 -5.99 6.56
CA ASP A 159 23.55 -7.26 6.12
C ASP A 159 23.27 -7.58 4.63
N LEU A 160 22.47 -6.73 3.96
CA LEU A 160 22.16 -6.88 2.53
C LEU A 160 23.24 -6.25 1.65
N VAL A 161 24.12 -7.11 1.16
CA VAL A 161 25.17 -6.80 0.19
C VAL A 161 24.94 -7.64 -1.07
N VAL A 162 25.33 -7.11 -2.24
CA VAL A 162 25.34 -7.90 -3.48
C VAL A 162 26.48 -8.91 -3.44
N CYS A 163 26.17 -10.20 -3.33
CA CYS A 163 27.17 -11.24 -3.07
C CYS A 163 27.57 -12.03 -4.32
N GLU A 164 26.68 -12.18 -5.29
CA GLU A 164 26.87 -12.97 -6.49
C GLU A 164 26.17 -12.33 -7.69
N ILE A 165 26.47 -12.81 -8.91
CA ILE A 165 25.85 -12.26 -10.14
C ILE A 165 24.42 -12.79 -10.30
N ASP A 166 24.25 -14.10 -10.18
CA ASP A 166 23.00 -14.79 -10.44
C ASP A 166 22.75 -15.91 -9.43
N CYS A 167 21.60 -15.86 -8.75
CA CYS A 167 21.16 -16.91 -7.82
C CYS A 167 20.40 -18.06 -8.49
N LYS A 168 20.19 -18.00 -9.81
CA LYS A 168 19.46 -19.00 -10.63
C LYS A 168 18.04 -19.30 -10.14
N THR A 169 17.40 -18.33 -9.51
CA THR A 169 15.97 -18.46 -9.16
C THR A 169 15.15 -18.56 -10.43
N SER A 170 14.21 -19.51 -10.45
CA SER A 170 13.14 -19.62 -11.45
C SER A 170 11.89 -18.85 -11.03
N ASP A 171 11.97 -18.11 -9.91
CA ASP A 171 10.84 -17.44 -9.32
C ASP A 171 10.93 -15.92 -9.45
N GLY A 172 9.82 -15.29 -9.79
CA GLY A 172 9.72 -13.86 -10.08
C GLY A 172 8.42 -13.25 -9.59
N ILE A 173 8.29 -11.95 -9.83
CA ILE A 173 7.11 -11.16 -9.49
C ILE A 173 6.52 -10.60 -10.77
N GLU A 174 5.21 -10.73 -10.91
CA GLU A 174 4.44 -10.11 -11.98
C GLU A 174 4.22 -8.63 -11.64
N ILE A 175 4.70 -7.74 -12.51
CA ILE A 175 4.53 -6.29 -12.36
C ILE A 175 3.76 -5.75 -13.57
N GLY A 176 2.78 -4.89 -13.29
CA GLY A 176 2.05 -4.11 -14.29
C GLY A 176 1.96 -2.63 -13.91
N ALA A 177 1.31 -1.86 -14.77
CA ALA A 177 1.00 -0.46 -14.49
C ALA A 177 0.15 -0.33 -13.22
N LEU A 178 0.44 0.68 -12.39
CA LEU A 178 -0.38 0.94 -11.21
C LEU A 178 -1.57 1.79 -11.63
N VAL A 179 -2.77 1.24 -11.47
CA VAL A 179 -4.04 1.91 -11.75
C VAL A 179 -4.80 2.12 -10.45
N GLU A 180 -5.16 3.36 -10.14
CA GLU A 180 -6.00 3.71 -9.00
C GLU A 180 -7.18 4.56 -9.49
N GLY A 181 -8.42 4.15 -9.20
CA GLY A 181 -9.62 4.89 -9.62
C GLY A 181 -9.74 5.09 -11.14
N GLY A 182 -9.11 4.23 -11.96
CA GLY A 182 -9.07 4.37 -13.41
C GLY A 182 -8.02 5.35 -13.94
N GLU A 183 -7.22 5.97 -13.06
CA GLU A 183 -6.02 6.73 -13.40
C GLU A 183 -4.78 5.82 -13.37
N ILE A 184 -4.01 5.81 -14.47
CA ILE A 184 -2.66 5.24 -14.46
C ILE A 184 -1.78 6.21 -13.69
N ILE A 185 -1.42 5.85 -12.45
CA ILE A 185 -0.53 6.64 -11.60
C ILE A 185 0.90 6.48 -12.06
N GLU A 186 1.30 5.23 -12.32
CA GLU A 186 2.66 4.89 -12.74
C GLU A 186 2.58 3.92 -13.93
N PRO A 187 3.14 4.30 -15.10
CA PRO A 187 3.17 3.41 -16.24
C PRO A 187 4.04 2.19 -15.94
N ILE A 188 3.79 1.10 -16.65
CA ILE A 188 4.61 -0.12 -16.51
C ILE A 188 6.09 0.17 -16.74
N GLY A 189 6.41 1.07 -17.69
CA GLY A 189 7.78 1.37 -18.07
C GLY A 189 8.65 1.91 -16.94
N ASP A 190 8.09 2.81 -16.12
CA ASP A 190 8.79 3.38 -14.96
C ASP A 190 9.07 2.32 -13.88
N ARG A 191 8.15 1.36 -13.69
CA ARG A 191 8.30 0.29 -12.67
C ARG A 191 9.32 -0.77 -13.08
N ILE A 192 9.36 -1.13 -14.37
CA ILE A 192 10.26 -2.18 -14.89
C ILE A 192 11.66 -1.65 -15.23
N LEU A 193 11.84 -0.32 -15.32
CA LEU A 193 13.11 0.27 -15.72
C LEU A 193 14.25 -0.15 -14.78
N GLY A 194 15.32 -0.70 -15.37
CA GLY A 194 16.48 -1.18 -14.64
C GLY A 194 16.25 -2.47 -13.85
N ARG A 195 15.13 -3.17 -14.06
CA ARG A 195 14.93 -4.54 -13.58
C ARG A 195 15.45 -5.56 -14.60
N VAL A 196 15.46 -6.83 -14.22
CA VAL A 196 15.89 -7.94 -15.07
C VAL A 196 14.69 -8.83 -15.35
N ALA A 197 14.44 -9.14 -16.62
CA ALA A 197 13.37 -10.04 -17.01
C ALA A 197 13.67 -11.47 -16.54
N LEU A 198 12.68 -12.16 -15.99
CA LEU A 198 12.82 -13.58 -15.66
C LEU A 198 12.71 -14.43 -16.92
N ASP A 199 11.63 -14.21 -17.68
CA ASP A 199 11.30 -14.92 -18.92
C ASP A 199 11.50 -14.04 -20.16
N ASP A 200 11.49 -14.67 -21.34
CA ASP A 200 11.50 -13.97 -22.63
C ASP A 200 10.21 -13.16 -22.78
N ILE A 201 10.34 -11.83 -22.87
CA ILE A 201 9.22 -10.93 -23.13
C ILE A 201 9.03 -10.85 -24.64
N LYS A 202 7.89 -11.34 -25.10
CA LYS A 202 7.53 -11.35 -26.51
C LYS A 202 6.43 -10.35 -26.82
N ASP A 203 6.46 -9.82 -28.03
CA ASP A 203 5.33 -9.09 -28.58
C ASP A 203 4.17 -10.08 -28.84
N PRO A 204 2.97 -9.84 -28.28
CA PRO A 204 1.82 -10.75 -28.43
C PRO A 204 1.32 -10.90 -29.88
N TYR A 205 1.67 -10.00 -30.80
CA TYR A 205 1.20 -10.03 -32.19
C TYR A 205 2.24 -10.58 -33.15
N THR A 206 3.50 -10.20 -32.98
CA THR A 206 4.58 -10.59 -33.90
C THR A 206 5.33 -11.84 -33.45
N ASP A 207 5.13 -12.28 -32.19
CA ASP A 207 5.92 -13.33 -31.50
C ASP A 207 7.43 -13.02 -31.50
N GLU A 208 7.82 -11.76 -31.78
CA GLU A 208 9.20 -11.30 -31.70
C GLU A 208 9.62 -11.15 -30.24
N VAL A 209 10.79 -11.69 -29.88
CA VAL A 209 11.36 -11.56 -28.54
C VAL A 209 11.93 -10.15 -28.38
N LEU A 210 11.24 -9.31 -27.61
CA LEU A 210 11.63 -7.93 -27.31
C LEU A 210 12.78 -7.88 -26.30
N VAL A 211 12.68 -8.70 -25.24
CA VAL A 211 13.67 -8.81 -24.16
C VAL A 211 13.89 -10.28 -23.86
N ARG A 212 15.16 -10.70 -23.79
CA ARG A 212 15.51 -12.08 -23.41
C ARG A 212 15.47 -12.28 -21.90
N ALA A 213 15.28 -13.53 -21.48
CA ALA A 213 15.46 -13.96 -20.11
C ALA A 213 16.83 -13.54 -19.56
N ASN A 214 16.86 -13.04 -18.32
CA ASN A 214 18.04 -12.49 -17.64
C ASN A 214 18.66 -11.24 -18.29
N GLN A 215 17.96 -10.61 -19.24
CA GLN A 215 18.38 -9.33 -19.79
C GLN A 215 17.87 -8.17 -18.91
N GLN A 216 18.73 -7.19 -18.69
CA GLN A 216 18.36 -5.94 -18.02
C GLN A 216 17.48 -5.08 -18.94
N ILE A 217 16.40 -4.56 -18.39
CA ILE A 217 15.45 -3.68 -19.09
C ILE A 217 16.00 -2.24 -19.02
N ASN A 218 16.41 -1.72 -20.17
CA ASN A 218 16.89 -0.35 -20.36
C ASN A 218 15.80 0.51 -21.02
N GLU A 219 16.01 1.83 -21.08
CA GLU A 219 15.06 2.81 -21.61
C GLU A 219 14.55 2.47 -23.03
N ASP A 220 15.42 1.97 -23.90
CA ASP A 220 15.05 1.55 -25.27
C ASP A 220 14.15 0.31 -25.27
N LEU A 221 14.42 -0.66 -24.39
CA LEU A 221 13.62 -1.88 -24.25
C LEU A 221 12.28 -1.58 -23.59
N THR A 222 12.28 -0.69 -22.61
CA THR A 222 11.05 -0.18 -21.98
C THR A 222 10.11 0.41 -23.02
N ARG A 223 10.63 1.28 -23.91
CA ARG A 223 9.81 1.87 -24.98
C ARG A 223 9.20 0.80 -25.89
N LYS A 224 9.97 -0.22 -26.27
CA LYS A 224 9.44 -1.34 -27.08
C LYS A 224 8.33 -2.12 -26.37
N ILE A 225 8.46 -2.32 -25.06
CA ILE A 225 7.43 -3.00 -24.24
C ILE A 225 6.14 -2.16 -24.19
N GLU A 226 6.27 -0.84 -24.04
CA GLU A 226 5.14 0.08 -24.04
C GLU A 226 4.47 0.18 -25.42
N GLU A 227 5.25 0.26 -26.50
CA GLU A 227 4.76 0.26 -27.88
C GLU A 227 4.03 -1.04 -28.25
N ALA A 228 4.50 -2.18 -27.73
CA ALA A 228 3.84 -3.48 -27.89
C ALA A 228 2.53 -3.59 -27.08
N GLY A 229 2.26 -2.65 -26.16
CA GLY A 229 1.06 -2.63 -25.34
C GLY A 229 0.98 -3.79 -24.35
N ILE A 230 2.14 -4.22 -23.82
CA ILE A 230 2.22 -5.30 -22.82
C ILE A 230 1.82 -4.74 -21.45
N GLU A 231 0.79 -5.32 -20.84
CA GLU A 231 0.24 -4.83 -19.57
C GLU A 231 0.98 -5.37 -18.34
N ARG A 232 1.59 -6.55 -18.46
CA ARG A 232 2.22 -7.26 -17.34
C ARG A 232 3.47 -8.01 -17.76
N VAL A 233 4.48 -7.98 -16.91
CA VAL A 233 5.79 -8.60 -17.13
C VAL A 233 6.26 -9.30 -15.87
N ILE A 234 6.84 -10.50 -16.02
CA ILE A 234 7.48 -11.22 -14.92
C ILE A 234 8.95 -10.78 -14.81
N ILE A 235 9.29 -10.17 -13.68
CA ILE A 235 10.65 -9.70 -13.39
C ILE A 235 11.28 -10.49 -12.25
N ARG A 236 12.61 -10.44 -12.19
CA ARG A 236 13.36 -10.87 -11.01
C ARG A 236 13.27 -9.79 -9.93
N SER A 237 13.08 -10.22 -8.69
CA SER A 237 12.99 -9.35 -7.52
C SER A 237 13.97 -9.77 -6.43
N ALA A 238 14.31 -8.83 -5.55
CA ALA A 238 15.02 -9.13 -4.31
C ALA A 238 14.22 -10.07 -3.40
N LEU A 239 12.88 -10.07 -3.49
CA LEU A 239 12.02 -10.93 -2.67
C LEU A 239 12.19 -12.42 -3.02
N THR A 240 12.25 -12.76 -4.31
CA THR A 240 12.37 -14.14 -4.81
C THR A 240 13.83 -14.63 -4.96
N CYS A 241 14.78 -13.88 -4.41
CA CYS A 241 16.20 -14.19 -4.56
C CYS A 241 16.63 -15.36 -3.66
N ASN A 242 17.24 -16.40 -4.25
CA ASN A 242 17.71 -17.60 -3.54
C ASN A 242 19.12 -17.47 -2.92
N THR A 243 19.74 -16.28 -2.97
CA THR A 243 21.06 -16.07 -2.35
C THR A 243 20.96 -16.22 -0.83
N ARG A 244 21.81 -17.09 -0.25
CA ARG A 244 21.82 -17.40 1.20
C ARG A 244 22.04 -16.15 2.07
N THR A 245 23.07 -15.39 1.75
CA THR A 245 23.45 -14.17 2.46
C THR A 245 23.52 -13.02 1.47
N GLY A 246 22.70 -12.00 1.65
CA GLY A 246 22.61 -10.86 0.73
C GLY A 246 21.65 -11.11 -0.43
N VAL A 247 21.98 -10.54 -1.59
CA VAL A 247 21.20 -10.64 -2.83
C VAL A 247 22.12 -10.81 -4.05
N CYS A 248 21.61 -11.36 -5.15
CA CYS A 248 22.34 -11.40 -6.41
C CYS A 248 22.12 -10.13 -7.25
N ALA A 249 23.05 -9.86 -8.16
CA ALA A 249 23.01 -8.69 -9.03
C ALA A 249 21.78 -8.68 -9.95
N TYR A 250 21.36 -9.84 -10.48
CA TYR A 250 20.19 -9.92 -11.36
C TYR A 250 18.85 -9.69 -10.65
N CYS A 251 18.70 -10.15 -9.40
CA CYS A 251 17.49 -9.88 -8.63
C CYS A 251 17.35 -8.41 -8.20
N TYR A 252 18.47 -7.68 -8.05
CA TYR A 252 18.46 -6.25 -7.76
C TYR A 252 18.37 -5.37 -9.02
N GLY A 253 19.07 -5.78 -10.08
CA GLY A 253 19.15 -5.09 -11.36
C GLY A 253 20.11 -3.89 -11.35
N ARG A 254 19.65 -2.77 -11.91
CA ARG A 254 20.42 -1.54 -12.09
C ARG A 254 20.69 -0.83 -10.78
N ASP A 255 21.92 -0.35 -10.63
CA ASP A 255 22.24 0.73 -9.69
C ASP A 255 21.68 2.06 -10.24
N LEU A 256 20.70 2.62 -9.54
CA LEU A 256 20.00 3.83 -9.95
C LEU A 256 20.89 5.08 -9.86
N ALA A 257 21.98 5.06 -9.09
CA ALA A 257 22.89 6.18 -8.96
C ALA A 257 23.93 6.24 -10.10
N ARG A 258 24.40 5.07 -10.56
CA ARG A 258 25.47 4.98 -11.58
C ARG A 258 24.98 4.57 -12.97
N GLY A 259 23.79 4.00 -13.06
CA GLY A 259 23.16 3.66 -14.33
C GLY A 259 23.69 2.38 -15.00
N HIS A 260 24.50 1.56 -14.33
CA HIS A 260 24.90 0.23 -14.80
C HIS A 260 24.31 -0.88 -13.91
N LEU A 261 24.47 -2.15 -14.30
CA LEU A 261 24.13 -3.29 -13.44
C LEU A 261 24.90 -3.19 -12.12
N VAL A 262 24.25 -3.50 -10.99
CA VAL A 262 24.87 -3.34 -9.67
C VAL A 262 26.16 -4.17 -9.54
N ASN A 263 27.17 -3.57 -8.92
CA ASN A 263 28.45 -4.23 -8.69
C ASN A 263 28.36 -5.19 -7.51
N ILE A 264 29.15 -6.27 -7.59
CA ILE A 264 29.36 -7.17 -6.46
C ILE A 264 30.04 -6.38 -5.32
N GLY A 265 29.50 -6.53 -4.11
CA GLY A 265 29.97 -5.84 -2.91
C GLY A 265 29.22 -4.55 -2.60
N GLU A 266 28.29 -4.09 -3.45
CA GLU A 266 27.50 -2.90 -3.16
C GLU A 266 26.57 -3.16 -1.95
N ALA A 267 26.59 -2.25 -0.97
CA ALA A 267 25.77 -2.34 0.25
C ALA A 267 24.34 -1.84 -0.01
N VAL A 268 23.61 -2.56 -0.86
CA VAL A 268 22.26 -2.18 -1.33
C VAL A 268 21.23 -2.02 -0.21
N GLY A 269 21.40 -2.71 0.92
CA GLY A 269 20.53 -2.54 2.09
C GLY A 269 20.63 -1.16 2.73
N ILE A 270 21.85 -0.62 2.86
CA ILE A 270 22.05 0.75 3.40
C ILE A 270 21.46 1.77 2.43
N VAL A 271 21.71 1.58 1.13
CA VAL A 271 21.15 2.45 0.07
C VAL A 271 19.63 2.44 0.15
N ALA A 272 19.00 1.27 0.25
CA ALA A 272 17.55 1.14 0.38
C ALA A 272 17.00 1.84 1.62
N ALA A 273 17.61 1.63 2.79
CA ALA A 273 17.19 2.28 4.02
C ALA A 273 17.28 3.81 3.94
N GLN A 274 18.33 4.35 3.30
CA GLN A 274 18.49 5.78 3.08
C GLN A 274 17.49 6.33 2.06
N SER A 275 17.28 5.62 0.95
CA SER A 275 16.31 5.98 -0.09
C SER A 275 14.86 6.01 0.40
N ILE A 276 14.54 5.34 1.52
CA ILE A 276 13.24 5.39 2.19
C ILE A 276 13.23 6.47 3.28
N GLY A 277 14.29 6.54 4.08
CA GLY A 277 14.37 7.40 5.27
C GLY A 277 14.62 8.89 5.00
N GLU A 278 15.48 9.23 4.04
CA GLU A 278 15.77 10.63 3.69
C GLU A 278 14.51 11.32 3.14
N PRO A 279 13.79 10.74 2.16
CA PRO A 279 12.55 11.35 1.70
C PRO A 279 11.50 11.39 2.79
N GLY A 280 11.41 10.35 3.65
CA GLY A 280 10.50 10.35 4.81
C GLY A 280 10.72 11.56 5.73
N THR A 281 11.97 11.99 5.91
CA THR A 281 12.30 13.18 6.69
C THR A 281 11.93 14.44 5.93
N GLN A 282 12.19 14.46 4.62
CA GLN A 282 11.79 15.55 3.74
C GLN A 282 10.26 15.77 3.71
N LEU A 283 9.46 14.69 3.76
CA LEU A 283 8.00 14.77 3.86
C LEU A 283 7.56 15.56 5.09
N THR A 284 8.16 15.23 6.25
CA THR A 284 7.84 15.93 7.51
C THR A 284 8.23 17.41 7.45
N MET A 285 9.31 17.76 6.76
CA MET A 285 9.76 19.15 6.61
C MET A 285 8.99 19.94 5.56
N ARG A 286 8.58 19.33 4.43
CA ARG A 286 7.82 20.00 3.36
C ARG A 286 6.40 20.36 3.79
N THR A 287 5.84 19.62 4.74
CA THR A 287 4.52 19.88 5.34
C THR A 287 4.40 21.32 5.90
N PHE A 288 5.52 21.98 6.24
CA PHE A 288 5.56 23.39 6.67
C PHE A 288 4.85 24.36 5.71
N HIS A 289 4.95 24.15 4.38
CA HIS A 289 4.41 25.09 3.39
C HIS A 289 2.91 24.87 3.14
N VAL A 290 2.39 23.69 3.52
CA VAL A 290 0.99 23.28 3.29
C VAL A 290 0.18 23.35 4.59
N GLY A 291 0.81 23.21 5.76
CA GLY A 291 0.16 23.08 7.08
C GLY A 291 -0.72 24.26 7.53
N GLY A 292 -0.76 25.37 6.78
CA GLY A 292 -1.75 26.43 6.95
C GLY A 292 -3.01 26.27 6.10
N THR A 293 -2.88 25.74 4.87
CA THR A 293 -3.96 25.66 3.88
C THR A 293 -4.48 24.24 3.74
N ALA A 294 -5.76 24.03 4.06
CA ALA A 294 -6.44 22.78 3.75
C ALA A 294 -6.67 22.72 2.23
N THR A 295 -5.94 21.83 1.54
CA THR A 295 -6.22 21.48 0.15
C THR A 295 -6.90 20.12 0.16
N ARG A 296 -8.23 20.12 0.10
CA ARG A 296 -9.01 18.91 -0.11
C ARG A 296 -8.98 18.63 -1.61
N ARG A 297 -8.46 17.46 -2.02
CA ARG A 297 -8.81 16.93 -3.36
C ARG A 297 -10.31 16.67 -3.33
N ALA A 298 -11.05 17.20 -4.30
CA ALA A 298 -12.45 16.85 -4.45
C ALA A 298 -12.53 15.33 -4.62
N GLU A 299 -13.33 14.66 -3.80
CA GLU A 299 -13.64 13.25 -3.97
C GLU A 299 -14.31 13.06 -5.33
N GLN A 300 -13.86 12.09 -6.11
CA GLN A 300 -14.48 11.81 -7.40
C GLN A 300 -15.92 11.34 -7.18
N SER A 301 -16.86 12.04 -7.81
CA SER A 301 -18.29 11.72 -7.81
C SER A 301 -18.77 11.21 -9.17
N SER A 302 -17.87 11.13 -10.16
CA SER A 302 -18.18 10.73 -11.52
C SER A 302 -17.06 9.90 -12.16
N LEU A 303 -17.45 8.96 -13.02
CA LEU A 303 -16.56 8.15 -13.85
C LEU A 303 -16.64 8.65 -15.30
N GLU A 304 -15.49 8.99 -15.88
CA GLU A 304 -15.35 9.45 -17.27
C GLU A 304 -14.51 8.47 -18.10
N VAL A 305 -14.96 8.22 -19.33
CA VAL A 305 -14.30 7.33 -20.30
C VAL A 305 -13.12 8.04 -20.97
N ARG A 306 -12.00 7.36 -21.20
CA ARG A 306 -10.83 8.00 -21.85
C ARG A 306 -10.63 7.59 -23.30
N HIS A 307 -11.21 6.47 -23.71
CA HIS A 307 -11.11 5.97 -25.08
C HIS A 307 -12.49 5.74 -25.69
N ASP A 308 -12.62 6.06 -26.98
CA ASP A 308 -13.82 5.71 -27.72
C ASP A 308 -13.95 4.17 -27.79
N GLY A 309 -15.17 3.69 -27.66
CA GLY A 309 -15.44 2.25 -27.70
C GLY A 309 -16.89 1.92 -27.40
N VAL A 310 -17.16 0.63 -27.20
CA VAL A 310 -18.45 0.08 -26.79
C VAL A 310 -18.35 -0.33 -25.33
N ALA A 311 -19.25 0.17 -24.50
CA ALA A 311 -19.34 -0.22 -23.10
C ALA A 311 -19.91 -1.64 -22.97
N ARG A 312 -19.23 -2.50 -22.21
CA ARG A 312 -19.67 -3.85 -21.88
C ARG A 312 -19.70 -4.05 -20.36
N PHE A 313 -20.85 -4.45 -19.84
CA PHE A 313 -21.00 -4.78 -18.43
C PHE A 313 -20.58 -6.22 -18.16
N VAL A 314 -19.64 -6.40 -17.25
CA VAL A 314 -19.16 -7.72 -16.80
C VAL A 314 -19.62 -7.92 -15.36
N ARG A 315 -20.57 -8.84 -15.17
CA ARG A 315 -21.15 -9.17 -13.86
C ARG A 315 -21.78 -7.95 -13.17
N VAL A 316 -22.46 -7.07 -13.89
CA VAL A 316 -23.16 -5.91 -13.31
C VAL A 316 -24.66 -6.19 -13.23
N ASN A 317 -25.25 -5.99 -12.06
CA ASN A 317 -26.70 -6.00 -11.88
C ASN A 317 -27.18 -4.55 -11.83
N VAL A 318 -28.02 -4.16 -12.79
CA VAL A 318 -28.59 -2.82 -12.88
C VAL A 318 -30.10 -2.85 -12.72
N VAL A 319 -30.63 -1.82 -12.08
CA VAL A 319 -32.07 -1.60 -11.87
C VAL A 319 -32.43 -0.22 -12.39
N GLN A 320 -33.64 -0.07 -12.93
CA GLN A 320 -34.12 1.21 -13.44
C GLN A 320 -34.96 1.92 -12.38
N ASP A 321 -34.54 3.12 -12.01
CA ASP A 321 -35.23 4.01 -11.07
C ASP A 321 -36.49 4.64 -11.72
N ARG A 322 -37.39 5.22 -10.92
CA ARG A 322 -38.61 5.93 -11.34
C ARG A 322 -38.32 7.06 -12.34
N GLY A 323 -37.14 7.67 -12.24
CA GLY A 323 -36.64 8.69 -13.17
C GLY A 323 -36.09 8.14 -14.49
N GLY A 324 -36.13 6.83 -14.72
CA GLY A 324 -35.63 6.17 -15.94
C GLY A 324 -34.11 6.00 -16.01
N LYS A 325 -33.38 6.38 -14.96
CA LYS A 325 -31.93 6.20 -14.81
C LYS A 325 -31.60 4.78 -14.34
N TRP A 326 -30.44 4.28 -14.73
CA TRP A 326 -29.95 2.97 -14.31
C TRP A 326 -29.09 3.10 -13.06
N THR A 327 -29.28 2.22 -12.09
CA THR A 327 -28.54 2.21 -10.82
C THR A 327 -27.91 0.85 -10.59
N VAL A 328 -26.63 0.84 -10.21
CA VAL A 328 -25.86 -0.39 -9.96
C VAL A 328 -26.23 -0.97 -8.59
N MET A 329 -26.59 -2.26 -8.55
CA MET A 329 -27.07 -2.96 -7.35
C MET A 329 -26.08 -3.96 -6.76
N ASN A 330 -24.93 -4.18 -7.40
CA ASN A 330 -23.89 -5.07 -6.90
C ASN A 330 -22.51 -4.39 -6.87
N ARG A 331 -21.60 -4.91 -6.04
CA ARG A 331 -20.30 -4.29 -5.78
C ARG A 331 -19.19 -4.75 -6.73
N ASN A 332 -19.29 -5.96 -7.24
CA ASN A 332 -18.23 -6.61 -8.03
C ASN A 332 -18.52 -6.54 -9.54
N GLY A 333 -19.22 -5.47 -9.96
CA GLY A 333 -19.54 -5.20 -11.35
C GLY A 333 -18.42 -4.41 -12.03
N ASP A 334 -17.96 -4.90 -13.17
CA ASP A 334 -16.94 -4.22 -13.97
C ASP A 334 -17.57 -3.65 -15.26
N LEU A 335 -17.14 -2.46 -15.65
CA LEU A 335 -17.40 -1.82 -16.94
C LEU A 335 -16.14 -1.94 -17.80
N SER A 336 -16.18 -2.80 -18.81
CA SER A 336 -15.13 -2.91 -19.82
C SER A 336 -15.48 -2.05 -21.03
N ILE A 337 -14.51 -1.33 -21.60
CA ILE A 337 -14.67 -0.59 -22.85
C ILE A 337 -13.93 -1.34 -23.93
N VAL A 338 -14.67 -1.86 -24.89
CA VAL A 338 -14.16 -2.66 -26.01
C VAL A 338 -14.10 -1.83 -27.29
N ASP A 339 -13.02 -1.99 -28.04
CA ASP A 339 -12.84 -1.37 -29.35
C ASP A 339 -13.70 -2.08 -30.42
N GLU A 340 -13.78 -1.54 -31.64
CA GLU A 340 -14.54 -2.15 -32.75
C GLU A 340 -14.04 -3.56 -33.14
N SER A 341 -12.80 -3.89 -32.76
CA SER A 341 -12.18 -5.22 -32.94
C SER A 341 -12.50 -6.23 -31.82
N GLY A 342 -13.24 -5.82 -30.79
CA GLY A 342 -13.57 -6.65 -29.62
C GLY A 342 -12.48 -6.72 -28.54
N ARG A 343 -11.38 -5.96 -28.69
CA ARG A 343 -10.31 -5.84 -27.69
C ARG A 343 -10.76 -4.95 -26.53
N GLU A 344 -10.63 -5.43 -25.30
CA GLU A 344 -10.81 -4.60 -24.10
C GLU A 344 -9.66 -3.56 -24.03
N ARG A 345 -10.00 -2.28 -24.00
CA ARG A 345 -9.06 -1.17 -23.83
C ARG A 345 -9.03 -0.65 -22.41
N GLU A 346 -10.19 -0.59 -21.77
CA GLU A 346 -10.33 -0.05 -20.41
C GLU A 346 -11.22 -0.97 -19.59
N ARG A 347 -10.94 -1.07 -18.28
CA ARG A 347 -11.78 -1.78 -17.33
C ARG A 347 -11.89 -0.95 -16.06
N TYR A 348 -13.13 -0.65 -15.67
CA TYR A 348 -13.45 0.13 -14.49
C TYR A 348 -14.32 -0.70 -13.54
N THR A 349 -14.04 -0.65 -12.24
CA THR A 349 -14.93 -1.25 -11.24
C THR A 349 -16.03 -0.25 -10.88
N LEU A 350 -17.29 -0.66 -10.99
CA LEU A 350 -18.45 0.19 -10.70
C LEU A 350 -18.76 0.19 -9.21
N VAL A 351 -19.12 1.36 -8.68
CA VAL A 351 -19.51 1.54 -7.27
C VAL A 351 -20.98 1.17 -7.10
N TYR A 352 -21.28 0.45 -6.02
CA TYR A 352 -22.67 0.16 -5.63
C TYR A 352 -23.47 1.46 -5.40
N GLY A 353 -24.66 1.54 -5.99
CA GLY A 353 -25.51 2.72 -5.97
C GLY A 353 -25.13 3.83 -6.95
N ALA A 354 -24.12 3.62 -7.80
CA ALA A 354 -23.79 4.55 -8.86
C ALA A 354 -24.92 4.61 -9.90
N GLN A 355 -25.30 5.83 -10.29
CA GLN A 355 -26.23 6.10 -11.38
C GLN A 355 -25.47 6.07 -12.71
N LEU A 356 -25.85 5.16 -13.58
CA LEU A 356 -25.32 5.00 -14.93
C LEU A 356 -26.13 5.82 -15.93
N THR A 357 -25.41 6.52 -16.81
CA THR A 357 -25.98 7.28 -17.93
C THR A 357 -26.07 6.45 -19.22
N ILE A 358 -25.40 5.30 -19.25
CA ILE A 358 -25.24 4.42 -20.41
C ILE A 358 -25.84 3.02 -20.16
N LYS A 359 -26.15 2.30 -21.25
CA LYS A 359 -26.57 0.88 -21.23
C LYS A 359 -25.45 -0.05 -21.71
N ASP A 360 -25.60 -1.33 -21.39
CA ASP A 360 -24.72 -2.37 -21.92
C ASP A 360 -24.82 -2.42 -23.46
N GLY A 361 -23.66 -2.32 -24.13
CA GLY A 361 -23.56 -2.26 -25.58
C GLY A 361 -23.63 -0.86 -26.20
N ASP A 362 -23.77 0.21 -25.40
CA ASP A 362 -23.77 1.58 -25.93
C ASP A 362 -22.37 2.02 -26.38
N ARG A 363 -22.33 2.84 -27.45
CA ARG A 363 -21.10 3.51 -27.88
C ARG A 363 -20.81 4.70 -26.97
N VAL A 364 -19.60 4.74 -26.43
CA VAL A 364 -19.10 5.81 -25.56
C VAL A 364 -18.02 6.61 -26.24
N SER A 365 -18.03 7.92 -26.00
CA SER A 365 -17.03 8.85 -26.52
C SER A 365 -16.01 9.18 -25.44
N LYS A 366 -14.78 9.51 -25.82
CA LYS A 366 -13.76 10.06 -24.92
C LYS A 366 -14.29 11.31 -24.20
N GLY A 367 -14.18 11.31 -22.87
CA GLY A 367 -14.64 12.37 -21.96
C GLY A 367 -16.12 12.28 -21.57
N GLN A 368 -16.84 11.23 -21.98
CA GLN A 368 -18.23 11.05 -21.59
C GLN A 368 -18.33 10.52 -20.16
N VAL A 369 -19.13 11.20 -19.33
CA VAL A 369 -19.48 10.73 -17.97
C VAL A 369 -20.43 9.54 -18.08
N VAL A 370 -20.00 8.39 -17.57
CA VAL A 370 -20.73 7.12 -17.64
C VAL A 370 -21.41 6.71 -16.33
N ALA A 371 -20.86 7.12 -15.19
CA ALA A 371 -21.41 6.84 -13.87
C ALA A 371 -21.27 8.05 -12.94
N THR A 372 -22.25 8.27 -12.05
CA THR A 372 -22.23 9.32 -11.03
C THR A 372 -22.74 8.79 -9.68
N TRP A 373 -22.12 9.18 -8.57
CA TRP A 373 -22.52 8.77 -7.22
C TRP A 373 -22.29 9.88 -6.19
N ASP A 374 -22.88 9.71 -5.00
CA ASP A 374 -22.57 10.55 -3.84
C ASP A 374 -21.30 10.02 -3.15
N PRO A 375 -20.20 10.80 -3.06
CA PRO A 375 -18.96 10.35 -2.43
C PRO A 375 -19.07 10.24 -0.90
N TYR A 376 -20.04 10.90 -0.27
CA TYR A 376 -20.14 11.02 1.20
C TYR A 376 -21.13 10.04 1.82
N THR A 377 -21.99 9.42 1.02
CA THR A 377 -22.98 8.46 1.53
C THR A 377 -23.00 7.19 0.70
N VAL A 378 -23.14 6.04 1.36
CA VAL A 378 -23.49 4.79 0.69
C VAL A 378 -25.01 4.61 0.81
N PRO A 379 -25.76 4.69 -0.29
CA PRO A 379 -27.21 4.52 -0.23
C PRO A 379 -27.56 3.04 -0.12
N VAL A 380 -28.41 2.66 0.83
CA VAL A 380 -29.07 1.35 0.88
C VAL A 380 -30.26 1.44 -0.05
N LEU A 381 -30.28 0.64 -1.12
CA LEU A 381 -31.26 0.73 -2.20
C LEU A 381 -32.21 -0.46 -2.17
N ALA A 382 -33.46 -0.24 -2.57
CA ALA A 382 -34.43 -1.31 -2.77
C ALA A 382 -34.19 -2.04 -4.11
N ASP A 383 -34.21 -3.37 -4.10
CA ASP A 383 -34.10 -4.22 -5.30
C ASP A 383 -35.48 -4.57 -5.88
N LYS A 384 -36.53 -4.51 -5.05
CA LYS A 384 -37.90 -4.94 -5.38
C LYS A 384 -38.88 -3.83 -5.08
N HIS A 385 -39.97 -3.83 -5.85
CA HIS A 385 -41.13 -2.99 -5.59
C HIS A 385 -41.94 -3.57 -4.43
N GLY A 386 -42.40 -2.72 -3.51
CA GLY A 386 -43.30 -3.15 -2.44
C GLY A 386 -43.45 -2.08 -1.36
N LYS A 387 -44.13 -2.43 -0.27
CA LYS A 387 -44.29 -1.58 0.91
C LYS A 387 -43.21 -1.88 1.94
N ILE A 388 -42.80 -0.87 2.68
CA ILE A 388 -41.79 -1.00 3.73
C ILE A 388 -42.41 -1.46 5.05
N ASP A 389 -41.82 -2.49 5.63
CA ASP A 389 -42.05 -2.96 6.98
C ASP A 389 -40.75 -2.83 7.80
N LEU A 390 -40.77 -1.99 8.84
CA LEU A 390 -39.64 -1.75 9.74
C LEU A 390 -39.68 -2.77 10.87
N VAL A 391 -38.70 -3.67 10.92
CA VAL A 391 -38.63 -4.74 11.91
C VAL A 391 -37.46 -4.50 12.86
N ASP A 392 -37.73 -4.64 14.16
CA ASP A 392 -36.83 -4.34 15.29
C ASP A 392 -36.33 -2.89 15.34
N ILE A 393 -37.11 -1.95 14.80
CA ILE A 393 -36.87 -0.50 14.85
C ILE A 393 -37.82 0.11 15.89
N THR A 394 -37.30 0.33 17.09
CA THR A 394 -38.03 0.90 18.23
C THR A 394 -37.35 2.17 18.74
N ASP A 395 -38.17 3.19 18.99
CA ASP A 395 -37.70 4.51 19.43
C ASP A 395 -37.04 4.45 20.81
N GLY A 396 -35.87 5.08 20.93
CA GLY A 396 -35.06 5.15 22.14
C GLY A 396 -34.20 3.92 22.41
N VAL A 397 -34.43 2.79 21.72
CA VAL A 397 -33.67 1.54 21.90
C VAL A 397 -32.78 1.23 20.71
N SER A 398 -33.35 1.08 19.51
CA SER A 398 -32.59 0.81 18.28
C SER A 398 -32.55 2.00 17.31
N VAL A 399 -33.45 2.97 17.49
CA VAL A 399 -33.44 4.24 16.76
C VAL A 399 -33.51 5.40 17.72
N LYS A 400 -32.75 6.45 17.42
CA LYS A 400 -32.88 7.74 18.08
C LYS A 400 -33.24 8.80 17.06
N ASP A 401 -34.29 9.52 17.38
CA ASP A 401 -34.61 10.78 16.74
C ASP A 401 -33.57 11.80 17.19
N GLN A 402 -32.57 12.00 16.35
CA GLN A 402 -31.62 13.07 16.52
C GLN A 402 -32.29 14.33 15.98
N VAL A 403 -32.78 15.14 16.90
CA VAL A 403 -33.28 16.47 16.58
C VAL A 403 -32.06 17.36 16.36
N ASP A 404 -32.03 18.01 15.20
CA ASP A 404 -31.05 19.04 14.94
C ASP A 404 -31.38 20.27 15.81
N GLU A 405 -30.43 20.72 16.64
CA GLU A 405 -30.63 21.81 17.61
C GLU A 405 -31.00 23.15 16.94
N VAL A 406 -30.66 23.32 15.65
CA VAL A 406 -30.91 24.57 14.91
C VAL A 406 -32.19 24.50 14.08
N THR A 407 -32.40 23.39 13.37
CA THR A 407 -33.51 23.29 12.39
C THR A 407 -34.78 22.72 13.02
N GLY A 408 -34.66 22.07 14.19
CA GLY A 408 -35.77 21.41 14.86
C GLY A 408 -36.29 20.17 14.13
N LEU A 409 -35.70 19.78 13.00
CA LEU A 409 -36.06 18.55 12.31
C LEU A 409 -35.47 17.33 13.01
N SER A 410 -36.30 16.32 13.17
CA SER A 410 -35.90 15.01 13.66
C SER A 410 -35.46 14.12 12.51
N ARG A 411 -34.32 13.45 12.72
CA ARG A 411 -33.81 12.41 11.82
C ARG A 411 -33.61 11.12 12.59
N ARG A 412 -34.07 10.02 12.01
CA ARG A 412 -34.05 8.70 12.64
C ARG A 412 -32.71 8.03 12.37
N VAL A 413 -31.83 8.01 13.38
CA VAL A 413 -30.50 7.40 13.29
C VAL A 413 -30.51 6.06 14.00
N ILE A 414 -30.00 5.01 13.35
CA ILE A 414 -29.85 3.69 13.97
C ILE A 414 -28.76 3.74 15.06
N LEU A 415 -29.11 3.33 16.27
CA LEU A 415 -28.21 3.25 17.41
C LEU A 415 -27.73 1.81 17.66
N ASP A 416 -26.62 1.72 18.39
CA ASP A 416 -26.22 0.47 19.03
C ASP A 416 -27.21 0.13 20.15
N SER A 417 -27.98 -0.94 19.97
CA SER A 417 -28.88 -1.43 21.01
C SER A 417 -28.09 -2.22 22.05
N ARG A 418 -28.37 -1.98 23.34
CA ARG A 418 -27.83 -2.81 24.44
C ARG A 418 -28.42 -4.22 24.43
N ASP A 419 -29.59 -4.40 23.81
CA ASP A 419 -30.26 -5.70 23.67
C ASP A 419 -29.70 -6.46 22.47
N THR A 420 -29.20 -7.67 22.72
CA THR A 420 -28.45 -8.46 21.73
C THR A 420 -29.33 -9.06 20.62
N ASP A 421 -30.65 -9.08 20.83
CA ASP A 421 -31.64 -9.69 19.93
C ASP A 421 -32.28 -8.71 18.93
N LEU A 422 -32.26 -7.40 19.20
CA LEU A 422 -32.83 -6.40 18.29
C LEU A 422 -31.94 -6.23 17.04
N ARG A 423 -32.52 -6.43 15.85
CA ARG A 423 -31.83 -6.35 14.56
C ARG A 423 -32.54 -5.37 13.63
N PRO A 424 -32.21 -4.07 13.70
CA PRO A 424 -32.87 -3.06 12.87
C PRO A 424 -32.72 -3.43 11.39
N ARG A 425 -33.84 -3.76 10.77
CA ARG A 425 -33.92 -4.17 9.36
C ARG A 425 -35.17 -3.58 8.72
N VAL A 426 -35.06 -3.33 7.43
CA VAL A 426 -36.15 -2.89 6.59
C VAL A 426 -36.54 -4.04 5.68
N MET A 427 -37.78 -4.48 5.75
CA MET A 427 -38.34 -5.53 4.90
C MET A 427 -39.23 -4.88 3.85
N VAL A 428 -39.08 -5.30 2.60
CA VAL A 428 -40.00 -4.91 1.52
C VAL A 428 -41.01 -6.03 1.38
N VAL A 429 -42.29 -5.72 1.57
CA VAL A 429 -43.40 -6.67 1.53
C VAL A 429 -44.30 -6.44 0.31
N ASP A 430 -44.93 -7.51 -0.17
CA ASP A 430 -45.99 -7.43 -1.18
C ASP A 430 -47.33 -6.96 -0.56
N ASP A 431 -48.38 -6.80 -1.38
CA ASP A 431 -49.72 -6.44 -0.91
C ASP A 431 -50.38 -7.51 -0.01
N GLN A 432 -49.76 -8.69 0.14
CA GLN A 432 -50.19 -9.78 1.01
C GLN A 432 -49.29 -9.92 2.26
N GLU A 433 -48.46 -8.92 2.57
CA GLU A 433 -47.52 -8.89 3.70
C GLU A 433 -46.43 -9.97 3.66
N ASN A 434 -46.16 -10.60 2.51
CA ASN A 434 -45.05 -11.53 2.38
C ASN A 434 -43.73 -10.77 2.15
N PRO A 435 -42.64 -11.15 2.83
CA PRO A 435 -41.36 -10.47 2.65
C PRO A 435 -40.70 -10.84 1.32
N LEU A 436 -40.55 -9.85 0.45
CA LEU A 436 -39.87 -9.94 -0.84
C LEU A 436 -38.36 -9.75 -0.72
N ALA A 437 -37.91 -8.83 0.14
CA ALA A 437 -36.51 -8.53 0.37
C ALA A 437 -36.29 -8.02 1.80
N THR A 438 -35.10 -8.25 2.36
CA THR A 438 -34.73 -7.80 3.70
C THR A 438 -33.39 -7.07 3.67
N TYR A 439 -33.38 -5.82 4.13
CA TYR A 439 -32.22 -4.95 4.19
C TYR A 439 -31.84 -4.68 5.64
N GLN A 440 -30.65 -5.09 6.04
CA GLN A 440 -30.16 -4.81 7.39
C GLN A 440 -29.52 -3.42 7.43
N LEU A 441 -29.77 -2.68 8.51
CA LEU A 441 -29.19 -1.34 8.68
C LEU A 441 -28.03 -1.39 9.67
N PRO A 442 -26.84 -0.87 9.29
CA PRO A 442 -25.72 -0.74 10.23
C PRO A 442 -25.96 0.41 11.22
N ILE A 443 -25.19 0.41 12.31
CA ILE A 443 -25.21 1.49 13.30
C ILE A 443 -24.75 2.78 12.62
N GLY A 444 -25.42 3.89 12.93
CA GLY A 444 -25.13 5.20 12.34
C GLY A 444 -25.76 5.43 10.96
N ALA A 445 -26.51 4.45 10.41
CA ALA A 445 -27.30 4.68 9.21
C ALA A 445 -28.46 5.64 9.48
N ASN A 446 -28.68 6.57 8.55
CA ASN A 446 -29.81 7.48 8.54
C ASN A 446 -30.98 6.84 7.81
N LEU A 447 -32.08 6.58 8.51
CA LEU A 447 -33.30 6.03 7.92
C LEU A 447 -34.10 7.15 7.24
N ILE A 448 -34.39 6.99 5.94
CA ILE A 448 -35.14 7.99 5.14
C ILE A 448 -36.62 7.63 5.09
N VAL A 449 -36.91 6.34 5.05
CA VAL A 449 -38.23 5.78 4.82
C VAL A 449 -39.00 5.54 6.13
N THR A 450 -40.33 5.61 6.04
CA THR A 450 -41.26 5.36 7.15
C THR A 450 -42.04 4.05 6.92
N GLN A 451 -42.64 3.53 7.99
CA GLN A 451 -43.49 2.34 7.95
C GLN A 451 -44.60 2.50 6.90
N GLY A 452 -44.78 1.49 6.04
CA GLY A 452 -45.82 1.44 5.01
C GLY A 452 -45.55 2.29 3.76
N HIS A 453 -44.36 2.93 3.66
CA HIS A 453 -43.97 3.67 2.47
C HIS A 453 -43.78 2.72 1.28
N GLU A 454 -44.32 3.08 0.11
CA GLU A 454 -44.16 2.32 -1.12
C GLU A 454 -42.82 2.69 -1.78
N VAL A 455 -42.00 1.70 -2.11
CA VAL A 455 -40.69 1.88 -2.73
C VAL A 455 -40.60 1.18 -4.07
N HIS A 456 -39.90 1.82 -5.01
CA HIS A 456 -39.54 1.24 -6.29
C HIS A 456 -38.09 0.72 -6.27
N PRO A 457 -37.76 -0.24 -7.14
CA PRO A 457 -36.39 -0.65 -7.35
C PRO A 457 -35.49 0.56 -7.69
N GLY A 458 -34.41 0.75 -6.92
CA GLY A 458 -33.50 1.90 -7.04
C GLY A 458 -33.74 3.04 -6.03
N ASP A 459 -34.84 3.04 -5.28
CA ASP A 459 -35.10 4.04 -4.23
C ASP A 459 -34.19 3.83 -3.01
N SER A 460 -33.77 4.93 -2.38
CA SER A 460 -32.92 4.92 -1.18
C SER A 460 -33.74 4.70 0.09
N ILE A 461 -33.53 3.55 0.73
CA ILE A 461 -34.11 3.15 2.02
C ILE A 461 -33.43 3.89 3.18
N ALA A 462 -32.10 3.89 3.16
CA ALA A 462 -31.27 4.51 4.18
C ALA A 462 -30.00 5.05 3.55
N LYS A 463 -29.37 6.03 4.19
CA LYS A 463 -28.05 6.54 3.82
C LYS A 463 -27.07 6.23 4.92
N ILE A 464 -25.99 5.55 4.58
CA ILE A 464 -24.88 5.31 5.50
C ILE A 464 -23.88 6.44 5.25
N PRO A 465 -23.72 7.39 6.18
CA PRO A 465 -22.66 8.38 6.05
C PRO A 465 -21.31 7.65 6.06
N ARG A 466 -20.48 7.89 5.04
CA ARG A 466 -19.11 7.40 5.07
C ARG A 466 -18.36 8.20 6.11
N GLU A 467 -17.85 7.54 7.16
CA GLU A 467 -16.86 8.12 8.07
C GLU A 467 -15.48 8.27 7.41
N THR A 468 -15.42 8.53 6.09
CA THR A 468 -14.21 8.90 5.35
C THR A 468 -13.66 10.26 5.79
N THR A 469 -14.35 10.96 6.69
CA THR A 469 -13.96 12.25 7.27
C THR A 469 -12.68 12.19 8.12
N LYS A 470 -12.15 10.99 8.42
CA LYS A 470 -10.71 10.87 8.67
C LYS A 470 -10.05 10.94 7.31
N THR A 471 -9.72 12.16 6.89
CA THR A 471 -8.77 12.43 5.82
C THR A 471 -7.72 11.31 5.81
N LYS A 472 -7.47 10.68 4.65
CA LYS A 472 -6.16 10.06 4.39
C LYS A 472 -5.16 11.20 4.51
N ASP A 473 -4.83 11.54 5.75
CA ASP A 473 -4.19 12.78 6.11
C ASP A 473 -2.77 12.67 5.59
N ILE A 474 -2.44 13.53 4.64
CA ILE A 474 -1.08 13.79 4.14
C ILE A 474 -0.10 13.88 5.33
N THR A 475 -0.55 14.39 6.48
CA THR A 475 0.27 14.53 7.69
C THR A 475 0.41 13.25 8.54
N GLY A 476 -0.36 12.20 8.26
CA GLY A 476 -0.34 10.88 8.93
C GLY A 476 0.46 9.80 8.21
N GLY A 477 1.03 10.10 7.04
CA GLY A 477 1.72 9.12 6.19
C GLY A 477 2.85 8.36 6.87
N LEU A 478 3.78 9.08 7.54
CA LEU A 478 4.93 8.42 8.16
C LEU A 478 4.56 7.46 9.31
N PRO A 479 3.64 7.80 10.24
CA PRO A 479 3.09 6.82 11.19
C PRO A 479 2.55 5.55 10.54
N ARG A 480 1.83 5.66 9.42
CA ARG A 480 1.31 4.51 8.68
C ARG A 480 2.45 3.65 8.10
N VAL A 481 3.45 4.28 7.49
CA VAL A 481 4.66 3.57 6.99
C VAL A 481 5.37 2.85 8.13
N ALA A 482 5.52 3.49 9.29
CA ALA A 482 6.11 2.86 10.46
C ALA A 482 5.25 1.70 11.01
N GLU A 483 3.92 1.79 10.99
CA GLU A 483 3.03 0.69 11.37
C GLU A 483 3.18 -0.53 10.44
N LEU A 484 3.30 -0.29 9.12
CA LEU A 484 3.50 -1.33 8.12
C LEU A 484 4.87 -2.02 8.29
N PHE A 485 5.96 -1.27 8.43
CA PHE A 485 7.29 -1.84 8.68
C PHE A 485 7.42 -2.54 10.04
N GLU A 486 6.64 -2.13 11.04
CA GLU A 486 6.58 -2.84 12.32
C GLU A 486 5.60 -4.03 12.32
N ALA A 487 4.96 -4.32 11.17
CA ALA A 487 3.95 -5.37 11.00
C ALA A 487 2.89 -5.33 12.11
N ARG A 488 2.45 -4.12 12.49
CA ARG A 488 1.46 -3.93 13.56
C ARG A 488 0.06 -4.23 13.03
N LYS A 489 -0.77 -4.84 13.90
CA LYS A 489 -2.19 -5.01 13.60
C LYS A 489 -2.88 -3.64 13.54
N PRO A 490 -3.61 -3.32 12.46
CA PRO A 490 -4.40 -2.10 12.39
C PRO A 490 -5.41 -2.01 13.53
N LYS A 491 -5.70 -0.80 14.02
CA LYS A 491 -6.73 -0.60 15.05
C LYS A 491 -8.11 -1.08 14.60
N GLU A 492 -8.43 -0.83 13.33
CA GLU A 492 -9.62 -1.35 12.66
C GLU A 492 -9.16 -2.35 11.60
N THR A 493 -9.16 -3.62 11.98
CA THR A 493 -8.70 -4.72 11.12
C THR A 493 -9.88 -5.26 10.33
N ALA A 494 -9.76 -5.29 9.00
CA ALA A 494 -10.69 -6.01 8.13
C ALA A 494 -10.47 -7.52 8.25
N VAL A 495 -11.56 -8.27 8.38
CA VAL A 495 -11.56 -9.73 8.27
C VAL A 495 -11.57 -10.10 6.80
N ILE A 496 -10.58 -10.86 6.35
CA ILE A 496 -10.45 -11.35 4.97
C ILE A 496 -10.99 -12.77 4.85
N SER A 497 -11.48 -13.16 3.67
CA SER A 497 -11.85 -14.54 3.38
C SER A 497 -10.59 -15.40 3.20
N GLU A 498 -10.57 -16.61 3.76
CA GLU A 498 -9.49 -17.60 3.58
C GLU A 498 -9.73 -18.48 2.34
N VAL A 499 -10.98 -18.58 1.90
CA VAL A 499 -11.41 -19.44 0.78
C VAL A 499 -12.20 -18.65 -0.24
N ASP A 500 -12.11 -19.08 -1.51
CA ASP A 500 -13.01 -18.65 -2.57
C ASP A 500 -14.37 -19.31 -2.35
N GLY A 501 -15.47 -18.56 -2.45
CA GLY A 501 -16.78 -19.16 -2.31
C GLY A 501 -17.95 -18.19 -2.22
N ILE A 502 -19.13 -18.76 -1.95
CA ILE A 502 -20.39 -18.03 -1.82
C ILE A 502 -20.62 -17.68 -0.35
N VAL A 503 -20.91 -16.41 -0.09
CA VAL A 503 -21.20 -15.88 1.25
C VAL A 503 -22.62 -16.23 1.68
N SER A 504 -22.76 -16.73 2.90
CA SER A 504 -24.03 -16.93 3.61
C SER A 504 -23.92 -16.45 5.05
N PHE A 505 -25.04 -16.13 5.70
CA PHE A 505 -25.02 -15.69 7.09
C PHE A 505 -25.50 -16.80 8.03
N GLY A 506 -24.67 -17.12 9.03
CA GLY A 506 -24.99 -18.09 10.06
C GLY A 506 -25.77 -17.47 11.22
N LYS A 507 -26.10 -18.29 12.23
CA LYS A 507 -26.62 -17.79 13.51
C LYS A 507 -25.55 -16.99 14.25
N ASP A 508 -25.91 -15.81 14.72
CA ASP A 508 -25.04 -14.95 15.52
C ASP A 508 -24.63 -15.62 16.84
N VAL A 509 -23.40 -15.38 17.26
CA VAL A 509 -22.84 -15.92 18.50
C VAL A 509 -22.30 -14.78 19.34
N LYS A 510 -22.78 -14.64 20.59
CA LYS A 510 -22.24 -13.74 21.63
C LYS A 510 -21.78 -12.36 21.11
N GLY A 511 -22.70 -11.58 20.52
CA GLY A 511 -22.37 -10.22 20.08
C GLY A 511 -21.52 -10.13 18.80
N LYS A 512 -21.29 -11.25 18.10
CA LYS A 512 -20.63 -11.30 16.79
C LYS A 512 -21.56 -11.93 15.76
N ARG A 513 -21.53 -11.39 14.54
CA ARG A 513 -22.19 -11.93 13.35
C ARG A 513 -21.32 -13.00 12.74
N LYS A 514 -21.96 -14.08 12.33
CA LYS A 514 -21.30 -15.23 11.72
C LYS A 514 -21.49 -15.15 10.20
N VAL A 515 -20.40 -14.95 9.48
CA VAL A 515 -20.36 -14.98 8.02
C VAL A 515 -19.75 -16.31 7.62
N ILE A 516 -20.43 -17.08 6.79
CA ILE A 516 -20.00 -18.41 6.36
C ILE A 516 -19.72 -18.34 4.87
N VAL A 517 -18.48 -18.60 4.48
CA VAL A 517 -18.10 -18.70 3.06
C VAL A 517 -18.04 -20.18 2.70
N THR A 518 -18.88 -20.57 1.76
CA THR A 518 -18.96 -21.96 1.29
C THR A 518 -18.21 -22.07 -0.04
N PRO A 519 -17.07 -22.79 -0.09
CA PRO A 519 -16.35 -23.02 -1.34
C PRO A 519 -17.12 -23.97 -2.25
N GLU A 520 -16.84 -23.93 -3.56
CA GLU A 520 -17.44 -24.89 -4.50
C GLU A 520 -17.08 -26.33 -4.13
N HIS A 521 -15.86 -26.56 -3.64
CA HIS A 521 -15.35 -27.85 -3.18
C HIS A 521 -14.66 -27.65 -1.82
N GLY A 522 -15.20 -28.26 -0.75
CA GLY A 522 -14.61 -28.21 0.58
C GLY A 522 -15.63 -28.00 1.70
N GLU A 523 -15.13 -27.80 2.91
CA GLU A 523 -15.95 -27.46 4.07
C GLU A 523 -16.20 -25.94 4.15
N PRO A 524 -17.37 -25.50 4.61
CA PRO A 524 -17.66 -24.09 4.81
C PRO A 524 -16.80 -23.49 5.94
N VAL A 525 -16.22 -22.32 5.69
CA VAL A 525 -15.39 -21.60 6.68
C VAL A 525 -16.21 -20.49 7.34
N GLU A 526 -16.07 -20.35 8.66
CA GLU A 526 -16.89 -19.47 9.47
C GLU A 526 -16.08 -18.28 10.03
N TYR A 527 -16.50 -17.07 9.69
CA TYR A 527 -15.90 -15.81 10.14
C TYR A 527 -16.80 -15.10 11.16
N LEU A 528 -16.19 -14.54 12.21
CA LEU A 528 -16.88 -13.84 13.29
C LEU A 528 -16.61 -12.34 13.23
N ILE A 529 -17.58 -11.57 12.73
CA ILE A 529 -17.50 -10.12 12.62
C ILE A 529 -18.21 -9.47 13.81
N PRO A 530 -17.59 -8.52 14.55
CA PRO A 530 -18.27 -7.82 15.63
C PRO A 530 -19.58 -7.16 15.19
N LYS A 531 -20.65 -7.31 15.99
CA LYS A 531 -21.92 -6.61 15.71
C LYS A 531 -21.68 -5.10 15.68
N GLY A 532 -22.37 -4.41 14.76
CA GLY A 532 -22.28 -2.97 14.59
C GLY A 532 -21.27 -2.48 13.55
N LYS A 533 -20.32 -3.33 13.12
CA LYS A 533 -19.44 -3.01 12.00
C LYS A 533 -20.16 -3.24 10.66
N HIS A 534 -19.86 -2.40 9.68
CA HIS A 534 -20.40 -2.50 8.34
C HIS A 534 -19.79 -3.72 7.62
N ILE A 535 -20.66 -4.66 7.26
CA ILE A 535 -20.29 -5.83 6.46
C ILE A 535 -20.41 -5.40 5.01
N SER A 536 -19.32 -5.63 4.28
CA SER A 536 -19.10 -5.07 2.96
C SER A 536 -19.68 -5.99 1.85
N VAL A 537 -19.99 -7.24 2.21
CA VAL A 537 -20.51 -8.32 1.36
C VAL A 537 -21.97 -8.66 1.67
N ARG A 538 -22.72 -9.11 0.67
CA ARG A 538 -24.12 -9.57 0.79
C ARG A 538 -24.22 -11.09 0.75
N GLU A 539 -25.41 -11.57 1.12
CA GLU A 539 -25.74 -12.98 0.97
C GLU A 539 -25.77 -13.34 -0.51
N THR A 540 -25.22 -14.49 -0.88
CA THR A 540 -24.98 -14.97 -2.25
C THR A 540 -23.89 -14.27 -3.06
N ASP A 541 -23.18 -13.29 -2.49
CA ASP A 541 -22.01 -12.72 -3.15
C ASP A 541 -20.89 -13.77 -3.26
N HIS A 542 -20.22 -13.78 -4.40
CA HIS A 542 -19.02 -14.58 -4.62
C HIS A 542 -17.79 -13.76 -4.19
N VAL A 543 -17.10 -14.24 -3.15
CA VAL A 543 -15.86 -13.63 -2.64
C VAL A 543 -14.66 -14.45 -3.02
N ARG A 544 -13.53 -13.77 -3.25
CA ARG A 544 -12.24 -14.43 -3.43
C ARG A 544 -11.47 -14.54 -2.12
N ALA A 545 -10.56 -15.51 -2.02
CA ALA A 545 -9.58 -15.60 -0.97
C ALA A 545 -8.79 -14.28 -0.91
N GLY A 546 -8.59 -13.75 0.30
CA GLY A 546 -7.98 -12.45 0.57
C GLY A 546 -8.92 -11.25 0.50
N GLU A 547 -10.15 -11.40 -0.01
CA GLU A 547 -11.10 -10.28 -0.14
C GLU A 547 -11.67 -9.87 1.24
N PRO A 548 -11.71 -8.56 1.58
CA PRO A 548 -12.19 -8.09 2.88
C PRO A 548 -13.72 -8.16 3.01
N LEU A 549 -14.22 -8.91 4.00
CA LEU A 549 -15.64 -9.09 4.31
C LEU A 549 -16.26 -7.90 5.06
N MET A 550 -15.43 -7.06 5.67
CA MET A 550 -15.85 -5.85 6.41
C MET A 550 -14.92 -4.69 6.09
N ASP A 551 -15.40 -3.47 6.35
CA ASP A 551 -14.58 -2.28 6.20
C ASP A 551 -13.45 -2.25 7.24
N GLY A 552 -12.27 -1.84 6.79
CA GLY A 552 -11.06 -1.75 7.60
C GLY A 552 -9.80 -2.00 6.77
N ALA A 553 -8.63 -1.80 7.38
CA ALA A 553 -7.37 -2.16 6.73
C ALA A 553 -7.10 -3.66 6.92
N PRO A 554 -6.70 -4.40 5.88
CA PRO A 554 -6.38 -5.81 6.04
C PRO A 554 -5.10 -5.96 6.88
N ASN A 555 -5.08 -7.01 7.70
CA ASN A 555 -3.94 -7.29 8.58
C ASN A 555 -2.87 -8.08 7.81
N PRO A 556 -1.60 -7.59 7.77
CA PRO A 556 -0.50 -8.27 7.07
C PRO A 556 -0.29 -9.74 7.46
N HIS A 557 -0.55 -10.10 8.72
CA HIS A 557 -0.39 -11.48 9.19
C HIS A 557 -1.45 -12.42 8.61
N ASP A 558 -2.65 -11.90 8.37
CA ASP A 558 -3.75 -12.69 7.81
C ASP A 558 -3.52 -12.87 6.30
N ILE A 559 -3.04 -11.82 5.62
CA ILE A 559 -2.61 -11.89 4.20
C ILE A 559 -1.54 -12.97 4.01
N LEU A 560 -0.53 -13.03 4.88
CA LEU A 560 0.52 -14.05 4.81
C LEU A 560 -0.04 -15.47 4.89
N SER A 561 -1.00 -15.67 5.78
CA SER A 561 -1.56 -17.00 6.07
C SER A 561 -2.47 -17.47 4.94
N VAL A 562 -3.17 -16.55 4.27
CA VAL A 562 -4.15 -16.86 3.22
C VAL A 562 -3.54 -16.84 1.82
N LEU A 563 -2.90 -15.73 1.44
CA LEU A 563 -2.41 -15.48 0.08
C LEU A 563 -0.93 -15.84 -0.10
N GLY A 564 -0.20 -16.06 0.99
CA GLY A 564 1.21 -16.39 0.98
C GLY A 564 2.14 -15.19 0.90
N GLU A 565 3.43 -15.48 0.76
CA GLU A 565 4.50 -14.46 0.91
C GLU A 565 4.55 -13.45 -0.23
N LYS A 566 4.31 -13.88 -1.47
CA LYS A 566 4.40 -13.01 -2.65
C LYS A 566 3.35 -11.92 -2.62
N GLU A 567 2.10 -12.30 -2.38
CA GLU A 567 0.99 -11.36 -2.29
C GLU A 567 1.14 -10.43 -1.09
N LEU A 568 1.57 -10.94 0.07
CA LEU A 568 1.91 -10.07 1.19
C LEU A 568 2.99 -9.05 0.82
N ALA A 569 4.05 -9.50 0.15
CA ALA A 569 5.16 -8.62 -0.18
C ALA A 569 4.74 -7.53 -1.17
N ASN A 570 3.94 -7.89 -2.19
CA ASN A 570 3.34 -6.94 -3.12
C ASN A 570 2.45 -5.93 -2.38
N TYR A 571 1.56 -6.41 -1.51
CA TYR A 571 0.70 -5.55 -0.69
C TYR A 571 1.51 -4.55 0.17
N LEU A 572 2.58 -5.01 0.84
CA LEU A 572 3.43 -4.12 1.64
C LEU A 572 4.17 -3.09 0.78
N VAL A 573 4.68 -3.48 -0.39
CA VAL A 573 5.35 -2.57 -1.32
C VAL A 573 4.37 -1.50 -1.82
N ASP A 574 3.18 -1.90 -2.26
CA ASP A 574 2.19 -0.99 -2.82
C ASP A 574 1.62 -0.03 -1.76
N GLU A 575 1.26 -0.51 -0.56
CA GLU A 575 0.75 0.34 0.54
C GLU A 575 1.79 1.36 1.02
N ILE A 576 3.05 0.95 1.14
CA ILE A 576 4.12 1.87 1.55
C ILE A 576 4.36 2.90 0.43
N GLN A 577 4.33 2.48 -0.83
CA GLN A 577 4.50 3.37 -1.97
C GLN A 577 3.38 4.38 -2.13
N GLU A 578 2.13 3.97 -1.91
CA GLU A 578 0.99 4.88 -1.95
C GLU A 578 1.24 6.09 -1.04
N VAL A 579 1.76 5.86 0.17
CA VAL A 579 2.05 6.94 1.11
C VAL A 579 3.11 7.92 0.57
N TYR A 580 4.20 7.43 -0.02
CA TYR A 580 5.24 8.30 -0.59
C TYR A 580 4.75 9.02 -1.86
N ARG A 581 3.98 8.32 -2.71
CA ARG A 581 3.40 8.85 -3.95
C ARG A 581 2.36 9.93 -3.69
N LEU A 582 1.50 9.76 -2.68
CA LEU A 582 0.53 10.77 -2.24
C LEU A 582 1.21 12.11 -1.88
N GLN A 583 2.49 12.07 -1.53
CA GLN A 583 3.30 13.25 -1.23
C GLN A 583 4.19 13.73 -2.40
N GLY A 584 4.06 13.10 -3.57
CA GLY A 584 4.85 13.42 -4.76
C GLY A 584 6.31 12.97 -4.67
N VAL A 585 6.65 12.03 -3.78
CA VAL A 585 7.98 11.42 -3.71
C VAL A 585 7.95 10.09 -4.47
N ARG A 586 8.81 9.97 -5.48
CA ARG A 586 9.00 8.73 -6.23
C ARG A 586 10.18 7.95 -5.64
N ILE A 587 9.91 6.74 -5.17
CA ILE A 587 10.91 5.77 -4.70
C ILE A 587 10.78 4.55 -5.62
N ASN A 588 11.88 3.86 -5.94
CA ASN A 588 11.78 2.61 -6.69
C ASN A 588 11.43 1.44 -5.75
N ASP A 589 10.51 0.58 -6.20
CA ASP A 589 9.99 -0.57 -5.43
C ASP A 589 11.12 -1.47 -4.86
N LYS A 590 12.29 -1.55 -5.54
CA LYS A 590 13.42 -2.39 -5.12
C LYS A 590 13.93 -2.08 -3.72
N HIS A 591 13.83 -0.83 -3.29
CA HIS A 591 14.28 -0.42 -1.97
C HIS A 591 13.36 -0.97 -0.89
N ILE A 592 12.04 -0.95 -1.12
CA ILE A 592 11.05 -1.46 -0.18
C ILE A 592 11.08 -3.00 -0.18
N GLU A 593 11.21 -3.63 -1.35
CA GLU A 593 11.41 -5.08 -1.49
C GLU A 593 12.56 -5.60 -0.63
N LEU A 594 13.70 -4.89 -0.58
CA LEU A 594 14.85 -5.28 0.24
C LEU A 594 14.51 -5.28 1.74
N ILE A 595 13.72 -4.31 2.21
CA ILE A 595 13.29 -4.27 3.62
C ILE A 595 12.27 -5.38 3.90
N VAL A 596 11.29 -5.55 3.01
CA VAL A 596 10.26 -6.61 3.14
C VAL A 596 10.91 -8.01 3.13
N ARG A 597 11.95 -8.23 2.32
CA ARG A 597 12.77 -9.46 2.35
C ARG A 597 13.33 -9.73 3.75
N GLN A 598 13.81 -8.70 4.46
CA GLN A 598 14.32 -8.87 5.82
C GLN A 598 13.20 -9.15 6.83
N MET A 599 12.00 -8.58 6.63
CA MET A 599 10.84 -8.86 7.48
C MET A 599 10.35 -10.30 7.34
N LEU A 600 10.54 -10.92 6.16
CA LEU A 600 10.17 -12.30 5.81
C LEU A 600 11.35 -13.29 5.88
N LYS A 601 12.45 -12.95 6.56
CA LYS A 601 13.68 -13.77 6.58
C LYS A 601 13.53 -15.10 7.35
N ARG A 602 12.51 -15.21 8.21
CA ARG A 602 12.36 -16.30 9.19
C ARG A 602 11.10 -17.11 8.98
N VAL A 603 11.17 -18.36 9.44
CA VAL A 603 10.06 -19.32 9.48
C VAL A 603 9.89 -19.83 10.90
N ARG A 604 8.68 -20.26 11.24
CA ARG A 604 8.32 -20.90 12.50
C ARG A 604 8.08 -22.38 12.27
N ILE A 605 8.78 -23.24 13.00
CA ILE A 605 8.67 -24.69 12.85
C ILE A 605 7.34 -25.20 13.43
N THR A 606 6.60 -25.97 12.64
CA THR A 606 5.31 -26.58 13.01
C THR A 606 5.40 -28.08 13.23
N ASP A 607 6.27 -28.76 12.50
CA ASP A 607 6.64 -30.15 12.72
C ASP A 607 8.16 -30.26 12.53
N PRO A 608 8.94 -30.59 13.57
CA PRO A 608 10.38 -30.74 13.44
C PRO A 608 10.81 -31.97 12.62
N GLY A 609 9.92 -32.94 12.39
CA GLY A 609 10.29 -34.19 11.70
C GLY A 609 11.47 -34.89 12.39
N ASP A 610 12.44 -35.35 11.59
CA ASP A 610 13.69 -35.96 12.05
C ASP A 610 14.86 -34.95 12.06
N THR A 611 14.58 -33.64 12.00
CA THR A 611 15.60 -32.58 12.03
C THR A 611 16.00 -32.22 13.45
N ASP A 612 17.13 -31.51 13.60
CA ASP A 612 17.58 -30.98 14.90
C ASP A 612 16.80 -29.72 15.35
N LEU A 613 15.72 -29.34 14.65
CA LEU A 613 14.92 -28.15 14.91
C LEU A 613 13.88 -28.38 16.01
N LEU A 614 13.53 -27.32 16.75
CA LEU A 614 12.53 -27.41 17.81
C LEU A 614 11.15 -26.91 17.36
N LEU A 615 10.10 -27.54 17.89
CA LEU A 615 8.71 -27.11 17.66
C LEU A 615 8.50 -25.67 18.14
N GLY A 616 8.00 -24.80 17.26
CA GLY A 616 7.77 -23.38 17.54
C GLY A 616 9.03 -22.51 17.49
N GLU A 617 10.20 -23.07 17.17
CA GLU A 617 11.43 -22.30 17.01
C GLU A 617 11.37 -21.34 15.81
N HIS A 618 11.97 -20.17 15.95
CA HIS A 618 12.11 -19.20 14.86
C HIS A 618 13.50 -19.32 14.22
N VAL A 619 13.53 -19.82 12.99
CA VAL A 619 14.77 -20.12 12.28
C VAL A 619 14.84 -19.29 10.99
N GLU A 620 16.04 -18.92 10.54
CA GLU A 620 16.18 -18.28 9.22
C GLU A 620 15.92 -19.30 8.10
N LYS A 621 15.25 -18.85 7.02
CA LYS A 621 14.83 -19.72 5.90
C LYS A 621 15.96 -20.60 5.36
N TRP A 622 17.12 -20.01 5.08
CA TRP A 622 18.24 -20.76 4.50
C TRP A 622 18.77 -21.88 5.41
N LYS A 623 18.66 -21.74 6.75
CA LYS A 623 19.06 -22.80 7.70
C LYS A 623 18.03 -23.91 7.72
N PHE A 624 16.75 -23.56 7.67
CA PHE A 624 15.66 -24.51 7.55
C PHE A 624 15.80 -25.34 6.26
N ASP A 625 16.06 -24.68 5.13
CA ASP A 625 16.27 -25.35 3.84
C ASP A 625 17.52 -26.26 3.87
N GLU A 626 18.63 -25.79 4.44
CA GLU A 626 19.88 -26.57 4.54
C GLU A 626 19.73 -27.82 5.42
N GLU A 627 19.01 -27.69 6.53
CA GLU A 627 18.75 -28.79 7.45
C GLU A 627 17.78 -29.83 6.86
N ASN A 628 16.75 -29.36 6.15
CA ASN A 628 15.85 -30.24 5.41
C ASN A 628 16.55 -30.96 4.26
N ASP A 629 17.43 -30.28 3.53
CA ASP A 629 18.26 -30.90 2.49
C ASP A 629 19.20 -31.98 3.08
N ARG A 630 19.71 -31.77 4.29
CA ARG A 630 20.56 -32.74 4.99
C ARG A 630 19.77 -33.99 5.37
N VAL A 631 18.63 -33.82 6.03
CA VAL A 631 17.77 -34.93 6.47
C VAL A 631 17.15 -35.66 5.29
N GLY A 632 16.75 -34.93 4.24
CA GLY A 632 16.24 -35.51 3.00
C GLY A 632 17.26 -36.42 2.30
N LYS A 633 18.55 -36.04 2.29
CA LYS A 633 19.64 -36.91 1.78
C LYS A 633 19.86 -38.17 2.62
N LEU A 634 19.55 -38.12 3.91
CA LEU A 634 19.60 -39.25 4.83
C LEU A 634 18.33 -40.12 4.78
N GLY A 635 17.32 -39.71 4.01
CA GLY A 635 16.04 -40.41 3.88
C GLY A 635 15.08 -40.24 5.06
N GLY A 636 15.35 -39.26 5.94
CA GLY A 636 14.48 -38.93 7.08
C GLY A 636 13.31 -38.01 6.69
N LYS A 637 12.39 -37.82 7.62
CA LYS A 637 11.25 -36.91 7.46
C LYS A 637 11.70 -35.46 7.65
N ALA A 638 11.53 -34.64 6.61
CA ALA A 638 11.83 -33.20 6.66
C ALA A 638 10.92 -32.45 7.64
N ALA A 639 11.42 -31.34 8.19
CA ALA A 639 10.63 -30.43 9.02
C ALA A 639 9.66 -29.59 8.17
N VAL A 640 8.50 -29.29 8.75
CA VAL A 640 7.49 -28.40 8.19
C VAL A 640 7.50 -27.09 8.96
N ALA A 641 7.50 -25.98 8.24
CA ALA A 641 7.51 -24.64 8.84
C ALA A 641 6.54 -23.70 8.12
N GLU A 642 6.07 -22.70 8.86
CA GLU A 642 5.23 -21.62 8.34
C GLU A 642 6.06 -20.33 8.22
N PRO A 643 5.87 -19.55 7.15
CA PRO A 643 6.40 -18.19 7.04
C PRO A 643 6.09 -17.32 8.27
N LEU A 644 7.06 -16.52 8.71
CA LEU A 644 6.88 -15.61 9.84
C LEU A 644 7.19 -14.17 9.43
N LEU A 645 6.18 -13.31 9.48
CA LEU A 645 6.33 -11.87 9.32
C LEU A 645 6.77 -11.22 10.63
N LEU A 646 7.97 -10.63 10.65
CA LEU A 646 8.48 -9.86 11.78
C LEU A 646 8.60 -8.38 11.42
N GLY A 647 8.13 -7.52 12.33
CA GLY A 647 8.40 -6.08 12.24
C GLY A 647 9.90 -5.78 12.36
N ILE A 648 10.34 -4.68 11.75
CA ILE A 648 11.76 -4.31 11.65
C ILE A 648 12.49 -4.29 13.01
N THR A 649 11.84 -3.84 14.09
CA THR A 649 12.46 -3.83 15.43
C THR A 649 12.74 -5.24 15.96
N LYS A 650 11.81 -6.19 15.74
CA LYS A 650 12.01 -7.58 16.18
C LYS A 650 12.98 -8.33 15.27
N ALA A 651 12.97 -8.02 13.97
CA ALA A 651 13.89 -8.59 13.00
C ALA A 651 15.35 -8.20 13.32
N SER A 652 15.63 -6.93 13.67
CA SER A 652 16.99 -6.48 14.01
C SER A 652 17.54 -7.07 15.31
N LEU A 653 16.70 -7.26 16.33
CA LEU A 653 17.09 -7.90 17.60
C LEU A 653 17.41 -9.40 17.43
N SER A 654 16.89 -10.00 16.37
CA SER A 654 17.07 -11.42 16.08
C SER A 654 18.24 -11.68 15.11
N THR A 655 19.18 -10.75 14.99
CA THR A 655 20.39 -10.96 14.17
C THR A 655 21.34 -11.98 14.83
N GLU A 656 22.13 -12.69 14.02
CA GLU A 656 23.08 -13.67 14.55
C GLU A 656 24.20 -13.02 15.40
N SER A 657 24.60 -11.83 14.98
CA SER A 657 25.64 -11.05 15.62
C SER A 657 25.10 -10.37 16.86
N PHE A 658 25.55 -10.85 18.03
CA PHE A 658 25.18 -10.22 19.29
C PHE A 658 25.85 -8.86 19.45
N ILE A 659 27.00 -8.61 18.79
CA ILE A 659 27.67 -7.30 18.81
C ILE A 659 26.83 -6.26 18.09
N SER A 660 26.31 -6.62 16.91
CA SER A 660 25.41 -5.77 16.13
C SER A 660 24.08 -5.55 16.86
N ALA A 661 23.45 -6.61 17.37
CA ALA A 661 22.22 -6.51 18.13
C ALA A 661 22.37 -5.65 19.40
N ALA A 662 23.47 -5.79 20.15
CA ALA A 662 23.72 -5.06 21.40
C ALA A 662 23.88 -3.55 21.18
N SER A 663 24.33 -3.14 19.99
CA SER A 663 24.46 -1.73 19.61
C SER A 663 23.13 -1.05 19.21
N PHE A 664 22.06 -1.83 19.05
CA PHE A 664 20.75 -1.32 18.65
C PHE A 664 19.92 -0.86 19.86
N GLN A 665 19.33 -1.80 20.60
CA GLN A 665 18.44 -1.61 21.76
C GLN A 665 18.50 -2.83 22.68
N GLU A 666 18.02 -2.68 23.92
CA GLU A 666 17.95 -3.77 24.91
C GLU A 666 19.32 -4.44 25.17
N THR A 667 20.42 -3.68 25.17
CA THR A 667 21.81 -4.15 25.29
C THR A 667 21.99 -5.17 26.41
N THR A 668 21.42 -4.92 27.60
CA THR A 668 21.51 -5.83 28.74
C THR A 668 20.91 -7.20 28.43
N LYS A 669 19.74 -7.24 27.78
CA LYS A 669 19.06 -8.50 27.42
C LYS A 669 19.83 -9.26 26.36
N VAL A 670 20.32 -8.57 25.32
CA VAL A 670 21.12 -9.17 24.25
C VAL A 670 22.41 -9.79 24.79
N LEU A 671 23.14 -9.05 25.63
CA LEU A 671 24.38 -9.55 26.21
C LEU A 671 24.14 -10.69 27.21
N THR A 672 23.05 -10.63 27.98
CA THR A 672 22.67 -11.72 28.89
C THR A 672 22.35 -12.99 28.12
N ASP A 673 21.56 -12.88 27.05
CA ASP A 673 21.22 -14.01 26.18
C ASP A 673 22.48 -14.60 25.50
N ALA A 674 23.36 -13.74 25.00
CA ALA A 674 24.63 -14.16 24.41
C ALA A 674 25.54 -14.87 25.42
N ALA A 675 25.59 -14.38 26.67
CA ALA A 675 26.38 -15.00 27.74
C ALA A 675 25.82 -16.36 28.17
N ILE A 676 24.48 -16.49 28.30
CA ILE A 676 23.82 -17.76 28.66
C ILE A 676 24.11 -18.83 27.60
N HIS A 677 24.02 -18.48 26.32
CA HIS A 677 24.22 -19.40 25.21
C HIS A 677 25.69 -19.58 24.80
N GLY A 678 26.62 -18.80 25.38
CA GLY A 678 28.03 -18.79 24.96
C GLY A 678 28.21 -18.45 23.47
N LYS A 679 27.44 -17.49 22.95
CA LYS A 679 27.44 -17.14 21.51
C LYS A 679 28.82 -16.67 21.05
N ILE A 680 29.23 -17.13 19.86
CA ILE A 680 30.47 -16.71 19.19
C ILE A 680 30.10 -15.88 17.97
N ASP A 681 30.59 -14.63 17.94
CA ASP A 681 30.40 -13.73 16.80
C ASP A 681 31.48 -13.97 15.73
N ARG A 682 31.06 -14.09 14.46
CA ARG A 682 31.95 -14.35 13.33
C ARG A 682 32.30 -13.10 12.53
N LEU A 683 31.86 -11.91 12.94
CA LEU A 683 32.17 -10.62 12.31
C LEU A 683 31.86 -10.60 10.80
N ARG A 684 30.68 -11.11 10.43
CA ARG A 684 30.25 -11.20 9.02
C ARG A 684 29.47 -9.96 8.55
N GLY A 685 28.93 -9.19 9.48
CA GLY A 685 28.15 -7.99 9.20
C GLY A 685 29.00 -6.73 9.07
N LEU A 686 28.36 -5.64 8.62
CA LEU A 686 29.02 -4.34 8.52
C LEU A 686 29.33 -3.76 9.91
N LYS A 687 28.35 -3.81 10.82
CA LYS A 687 28.39 -3.11 12.11
C LYS A 687 29.44 -3.66 13.06
N GLU A 688 29.57 -4.98 13.15
CA GLU A 688 30.60 -5.58 14.00
C GLU A 688 32.00 -5.15 13.56
N ASN A 689 32.24 -5.15 12.25
CA ASN A 689 33.54 -4.78 11.73
C ASN A 689 33.84 -3.29 11.94
N VAL A 690 32.85 -2.42 11.84
CA VAL A 690 33.01 -1.00 12.23
C VAL A 690 33.36 -0.87 13.71
N ILE A 691 32.63 -1.55 14.60
CA ILE A 691 32.88 -1.50 16.06
C ILE A 691 34.28 -2.02 16.40
N MET A 692 34.73 -3.07 15.71
CA MET A 692 36.05 -3.68 15.91
C MET A 692 37.19 -2.95 15.18
N GLY A 693 36.90 -1.90 14.41
CA GLY A 693 37.91 -1.15 13.64
C GLY A 693 38.49 -1.93 12.45
N ARG A 694 37.75 -2.88 11.90
CA ARG A 694 38.11 -3.68 10.71
C ARG A 694 37.50 -3.11 9.43
N LEU A 695 38.06 -3.51 8.29
CA LEU A 695 37.44 -3.26 6.99
C LEU A 695 36.05 -3.90 6.95
N ILE A 696 35.06 -3.19 6.44
CA ILE A 696 33.70 -3.74 6.29
C ILE A 696 33.64 -4.78 5.16
N PRO A 697 32.80 -5.82 5.26
CA PRO A 697 32.62 -6.85 4.23
C PRO A 697 31.78 -6.38 3.02
N ALA A 698 31.97 -5.14 2.59
CA ALA A 698 31.33 -4.53 1.43
C ALA A 698 32.31 -3.60 0.68
N GLY A 699 31.99 -3.27 -0.57
CA GLY A 699 32.80 -2.42 -1.43
C GLY A 699 34.25 -2.89 -1.52
N THR A 700 35.19 -1.97 -1.23
CA THR A 700 36.64 -2.24 -1.27
C THR A 700 37.10 -3.27 -0.23
N GLY A 701 36.35 -3.46 0.86
CA GLY A 701 36.70 -4.42 1.90
C GLY A 701 36.34 -5.86 1.55
N LEU A 702 35.42 -6.09 0.59
CA LEU A 702 34.95 -7.43 0.22
C LEU A 702 36.09 -8.38 -0.20
N ASP A 703 37.07 -7.84 -0.93
CA ASP A 703 38.23 -8.60 -1.40
C ASP A 703 39.07 -9.18 -0.26
N ALA A 704 39.17 -8.48 0.87
CA ALA A 704 39.91 -8.98 2.04
C ALA A 704 39.24 -10.22 2.64
N TYR A 705 37.91 -10.28 2.60
CA TYR A 705 37.13 -11.43 3.11
C TYR A 705 37.08 -12.59 2.10
N ARG A 706 37.04 -12.30 0.79
CA ARG A 706 37.08 -13.34 -0.26
C ARG A 706 38.43 -14.01 -0.39
N ARG A 707 39.53 -13.30 -0.10
CA ARG A 707 40.91 -13.81 -0.19
C ARG A 707 41.40 -14.51 1.08
N VAL A 708 40.53 -14.81 2.05
CA VAL A 708 40.88 -15.72 3.14
C VAL A 708 40.96 -17.13 2.57
N ARG A 709 42.09 -17.44 1.92
CA ARG A 709 42.47 -18.82 1.62
C ARG A 709 42.62 -19.50 2.97
N LEU A 710 41.82 -20.54 3.20
CA LEU A 710 42.18 -21.56 4.19
C LEU A 710 43.60 -21.97 3.86
N ALA A 711 44.56 -21.59 4.69
CA ALA A 711 45.80 -22.31 4.78
C ALA A 711 45.39 -23.68 5.30
N VAL A 712 45.02 -24.56 4.38
CA VAL A 712 45.15 -25.99 4.62
C VAL A 712 46.66 -26.16 4.74
N THR A 713 47.19 -25.94 5.95
CA THR A 713 48.35 -26.70 6.36
C THR A 713 47.91 -28.11 6.11
N ALA A 714 48.41 -28.71 5.04
CA ALA A 714 48.35 -30.14 4.88
C ALA A 714 48.81 -30.66 6.25
N GLN A 715 47.87 -31.21 7.03
CA GLN A 715 48.27 -32.23 7.97
C GLN A 715 49.02 -33.19 7.08
N GLU A 716 50.33 -33.21 7.25
CA GLU A 716 51.19 -34.19 6.61
C GLU A 716 50.46 -35.51 6.72
N ASP A 717 50.16 -36.09 5.56
CA ASP A 717 49.63 -37.43 5.45
C ASP A 717 50.53 -38.34 6.29
N HIS A 718 50.15 -38.58 7.54
CA HIS A 718 50.77 -39.57 8.40
C HIS A 718 50.56 -41.00 7.85
N SER A 719 49.89 -41.15 6.70
CA SER A 719 49.83 -42.38 5.91
C SER A 719 51.04 -42.58 4.99
N ALA A 720 51.75 -41.53 4.54
CA ALA A 720 52.88 -41.68 3.63
C ALA A 720 54.21 -42.02 4.34
N GLN A 721 54.34 -41.68 5.63
CA GLN A 721 55.49 -42.11 6.44
C GLN A 721 55.34 -43.52 7.00
N ALA A 722 54.12 -44.07 7.11
CA ALA A 722 53.90 -45.44 7.53
C ALA A 722 54.32 -46.46 6.44
N ASP A 723 54.02 -46.16 5.18
CA ASP A 723 54.41 -47.03 4.05
C ASP A 723 55.92 -46.94 3.73
N ALA A 724 56.56 -45.78 3.96
CA ALA A 724 58.01 -45.64 3.83
C ALA A 724 58.79 -46.30 5.00
N LEU A 725 58.21 -46.33 6.22
CA LEU A 725 58.79 -47.09 7.35
C LEU A 725 58.56 -48.61 7.22
N ALA A 726 57.47 -49.04 6.59
CA ALA A 726 57.21 -50.45 6.31
C ALA A 726 58.15 -50.99 5.21
N ALA A 727 58.35 -50.23 4.13
CA ALA A 727 59.25 -50.62 3.04
C ALA A 727 60.74 -50.63 3.47
N SER A 728 61.15 -49.77 4.40
CA SER A 728 62.52 -49.78 4.96
C SER A 728 62.76 -50.88 6.00
N LYS A 729 61.69 -51.39 6.66
CA LYS A 729 61.77 -52.58 7.52
C LYS A 729 61.80 -53.89 6.74
N GLU A 730 61.14 -54.00 5.60
CA GLU A 730 61.24 -55.21 4.76
C GLU A 730 62.58 -55.30 4.01
N ALA A 731 63.20 -54.17 3.66
CA ALA A 731 64.54 -54.15 3.05
C ALA A 731 65.69 -54.44 4.03
N SER A 732 65.50 -54.28 5.35
CA SER A 732 66.53 -54.51 6.38
C SER A 732 66.50 -55.91 7.01
N VAL A 733 65.46 -56.72 6.75
CA VAL A 733 65.38 -58.12 7.23
C VAL A 733 65.96 -59.12 6.21
N GLY A 734 66.18 -58.70 4.95
CA GLY A 734 66.78 -59.54 3.89
C GLY A 734 68.31 -59.62 3.87
N ALA A 735 69.04 -58.84 4.70
CA ALA A 735 70.50 -58.70 4.60
C ALA A 735 71.31 -59.26 5.79
N VAL A 736 70.69 -59.98 6.74
CA VAL A 736 71.38 -60.52 7.95
C VAL A 736 71.45 -62.06 7.95
N SER A 737 71.58 -62.70 6.79
CA SER A 737 71.78 -64.17 6.71
C SER A 737 72.98 -64.63 5.86
N ALA A 738 73.95 -63.75 5.62
CA ALA A 738 75.25 -64.13 5.09
C ALA A 738 76.36 -63.31 5.75
N GLU A 739 77.41 -63.99 6.20
CA GLU A 739 78.65 -63.47 6.82
C GLU A 739 78.67 -63.35 8.36
N SER A 740 78.64 -64.50 9.02
CA SER A 740 79.31 -64.69 10.32
C SER A 740 80.18 -65.95 10.27
N GLY A 741 81.47 -65.75 9.95
CA GLY A 741 82.46 -66.82 9.93
C GLY A 741 83.86 -66.32 9.68
N LYS A 742 84.50 -65.68 10.67
CA LYS A 742 85.84 -66.07 11.17
C LYS A 742 86.36 -65.13 12.27
N VAL A 743 86.96 -65.80 13.24
CA VAL A 743 87.53 -65.43 14.54
C VAL A 743 88.94 -64.78 14.40
N ALA A 744 89.42 -64.21 15.53
CA ALA A 744 90.83 -63.99 15.94
C ALA A 744 91.38 -62.59 15.67
N GLU A 745 92.15 -61.91 16.53
CA GLU A 745 92.85 -62.18 17.80
C GLU A 745 93.44 -60.85 18.32
N HIS A 746 93.71 -60.76 19.63
CA HIS A 746 94.72 -59.93 20.34
C HIS A 746 94.99 -58.47 19.88
N HIS A 747 94.90 -57.43 20.72
CA HIS A 747 95.54 -57.29 22.05
C HIS A 747 95.00 -56.06 22.79
#